data_AF-A0A834B5H1-F1
#
_entry.id   AF-A0A834B5H1-F1
#
_cell.length_a   1.000
_cell.length_b   1.000
_cell.length_c   1.000
_cell.angle_alpha   90.00
_cell.angle_beta   90.00
_cell.angle_gamma   90.00
#
_symmetry.space_group_name_H-M   'P 1'
#
loop_
_entity.id
_entity.type
_entity.pdbx_description
1 polymer ?
#
loop_
_entity_poly.entity_id
_entity_poly.type
_entity_poly.pdbx_seq_one_letter_code
_entity_poly.pdbx_strand_id
1 'polypeptide(L)'
;MDITLVRKELQELQNLYKQNSAHTAQQAELIQQLQLLNMDTQKVLRNQEDVHTAESISYQKLYNELHICFETTKSSEAMLRQSVVSLQDQLSQKEQENAKLKEKLQESQRAPYPLPQESDSDHSEQVFQRPSLSSLETLMVSQKSEIEYLQEKLKIANEKLSENRSPPNKSSSEKSVLTNTERKQKEPPVKRSRSLSPKSSFTDSEELKKLRKAERKIENLEKALQLKSQENDELRDAHEKRKERLQMLQTNYRAVKEQLKQWEEGSGMTEIRKIKRADPRQLQQEDSDAVWNELAYFKRENQELMLQKMNLQEELDKLKVRASIDKATIQELNTWIAEKKEEQLFSCGEDDGVKKSTPEKNGKEMLEQTLQKVIELENRLKSFEKRSRKLQEGNKKLTKENDFLKSLLKQQEENAEAREEELEQLQRGSKDVEKHKAGLQEKISELEREVTSLRRQVAETNRLKNENEEVMNSVEKLQHSADKAKSEMATTQVRSGQCDCKTTTTKVKFKTAKKKRSVGRYHTILNHSIKVMSNVFENLDKDKDWEDVSESSDSETHISQNLGTVVVETSQKISPMEDKRDQKEGDQTEDSQVQGKRIAQIYSNTDGKPPKDYFHYKNVKKPTFEKKTGNIQKSSHTAVPSRVNREKWKNVQKTRSNTVLLRERIISLQQQISVLQNAKKAAELSVKEYKEVNEKLLHQQQVSDQRFQTSRQTIKRLSLDLAELRKEKEGLLKKLESSSEITSLAEEVSQVTVPRIQVTSIGPSRSMDLEMKQLQCKLKNATNELTKQSSSMKSLKFELLAKEEHIKEMHEKMSRMERDITMKRHLIEDLKFRQKVNLESNESTNEMLENLEKKVKTLTEECSNKKVSIDSLKQRLSVAVKEKSQYEQMYQKTKEELEKKDLKLSLLVSKINETESAMAEIETAASKHLQGLALQSEQALEGAQKKLLIANDKVEEFTLFVKALVKELQIDVHTTRRQIRELKKMQRNKDAHKTSTHKAQTLAASILNISQADLEEILDTEDEVELERTKVDAENDKEWLLYIQKLLEGQLPFASYLLQAVLEKINEKKKLVEVYFTIVKDIR
;
A
#
# COMPACT_ATOMS: atom_id res chain seq x y z
N MET A 1 -18.46 74.00 -34.35
CA MET A 1 -17.64 72.86 -33.88
C MET A 1 -16.83 73.34 -32.69
N ASP A 2 -16.73 72.56 -31.62
CA ASP A 2 -16.06 73.01 -30.40
C ASP A 2 -14.58 72.59 -30.40
N ILE A 3 -13.69 73.58 -30.49
CA ILE A 3 -12.23 73.38 -30.55
C ILE A 3 -11.70 72.79 -29.22
N THR A 4 -12.43 72.96 -28.11
CA THR A 4 -12.03 72.41 -26.81
C THR A 4 -12.21 70.88 -26.75
N LEU A 5 -13.22 70.35 -27.43
CA LEU A 5 -13.50 68.91 -27.48
C LEU A 5 -12.42 68.17 -28.29
N VAL A 6 -12.14 68.63 -29.51
CA VAL A 6 -11.12 68.03 -30.40
C VAL A 6 -9.72 68.02 -29.76
N ARG A 7 -9.40 69.01 -28.91
CA ARG A 7 -8.15 69.03 -28.13
C ARG A 7 -8.11 67.98 -27.03
N LYS A 8 -9.24 67.65 -26.40
CA LYS A 8 -9.33 66.54 -25.42
C LYS A 8 -9.19 65.20 -26.11
N GLU A 9 -9.96 64.96 -27.17
CA GLU A 9 -9.93 63.74 -27.98
C GLU A 9 -8.51 63.44 -28.50
N LEU A 10 -7.79 64.46 -28.99
CA LEU A 10 -6.41 64.32 -29.44
C LEU A 10 -5.43 64.05 -28.28
N GLN A 11 -5.66 64.62 -27.10
CA GLN A 11 -4.84 64.35 -25.92
C GLN A 11 -5.07 62.94 -25.36
N GLU A 12 -6.32 62.46 -25.40
CA GLU A 12 -6.73 61.10 -25.03
C GLU A 12 -6.13 60.08 -26.01
N LEU A 13 -6.24 60.31 -27.32
CA LEU A 13 -5.55 59.51 -28.35
C LEU A 13 -4.03 59.47 -28.13
N GLN A 14 -3.39 60.59 -27.80
CA GLN A 14 -1.96 60.62 -27.51
C GLN A 14 -1.60 59.81 -26.24
N ASN A 15 -2.49 59.77 -25.24
CA ASN A 15 -2.28 59.01 -24.02
C ASN A 15 -2.51 57.51 -24.23
N LEU A 16 -3.55 57.13 -24.99
CA LEU A 16 -3.78 55.76 -25.44
C LEU A 16 -2.62 55.23 -26.29
N TYR A 17 -2.05 56.06 -27.18
CA TYR A 17 -0.86 55.70 -27.95
C TYR A 17 0.37 55.43 -27.05
N LYS A 18 0.60 56.26 -26.01
CA LYS A 18 1.67 56.03 -25.02
C LYS A 18 1.46 54.72 -24.25
N GLN A 19 0.22 54.44 -23.82
CA GLN A 19 -0.13 53.18 -23.14
C GLN A 19 0.08 51.96 -24.05
N ASN A 20 -0.40 52.02 -25.30
CA ASN A 20 -0.23 50.92 -26.25
C ASN A 20 1.26 50.68 -26.59
N SER A 21 2.07 51.74 -26.70
CA SER A 21 3.52 51.65 -26.85
C SER A 21 4.18 50.96 -25.63
N ALA A 22 3.79 51.34 -24.41
CA ALA A 22 4.27 50.70 -23.18
C ALA A 22 3.88 49.21 -23.10
N HIS A 23 2.64 48.85 -23.47
CA HIS A 23 2.21 47.45 -23.55
C HIS A 23 2.93 46.66 -24.64
N THR A 24 3.25 47.29 -25.78
CA THR A 24 4.05 46.67 -26.85
C THR A 24 5.47 46.40 -26.36
N ALA A 25 6.08 47.31 -25.59
CA ALA A 25 7.39 47.10 -24.97
C ALA A 25 7.35 45.97 -23.92
N GLN A 26 6.31 45.91 -23.08
CA GLN A 26 6.10 44.82 -22.11
C GLN A 26 5.92 43.46 -22.80
N GLN A 27 5.19 43.40 -23.91
CA GLN A 27 5.07 42.18 -24.72
C GLN A 27 6.41 41.77 -25.35
N ALA A 28 7.20 42.71 -25.86
CA ALA A 28 8.53 42.42 -26.40
C ALA A 28 9.49 41.87 -25.33
N GLU A 29 9.48 42.44 -24.11
CA GLU A 29 10.26 41.93 -22.98
C GLU A 29 9.80 40.52 -22.57
N LEU A 30 8.49 40.28 -22.47
CA LEU A 30 7.95 38.95 -22.17
C LEU A 30 8.33 37.91 -23.23
N ILE A 31 8.28 38.27 -24.52
CA ILE A 31 8.74 37.41 -25.61
C ILE A 31 10.24 37.10 -25.47
N GLN A 32 11.07 38.09 -25.13
CA GLN A 32 12.50 37.87 -24.92
C GLN A 32 12.78 36.96 -23.70
N GLN A 33 12.05 37.15 -22.59
CA GLN A 33 12.14 36.29 -21.41
C GLN A 33 11.72 34.84 -21.73
N LEU A 34 10.64 34.65 -22.51
CA LEU A 34 10.20 33.33 -22.97
C LEU A 34 11.18 32.67 -23.95
N GLN A 35 11.81 33.45 -24.83
CA GLN A 35 12.87 32.95 -25.72
C GLN A 35 14.12 32.50 -24.95
N LEU A 36 14.56 33.28 -23.96
CA LEU A 36 15.67 32.90 -23.08
C LEU A 36 15.34 31.63 -22.28
N LEU A 37 14.15 31.55 -21.68
CA LEU A 37 13.69 30.37 -20.95
C LEU A 37 13.61 29.12 -21.84
N ASN A 38 13.18 29.26 -23.10
CA ASN A 38 13.16 28.17 -24.07
C ASN A 38 14.58 27.72 -24.43
N MET A 39 15.52 28.65 -24.66
CA MET A 39 16.93 28.32 -24.92
C MET A 39 17.60 27.62 -23.74
N ASP A 40 17.38 28.08 -22.51
CA ASP A 40 17.90 27.40 -21.31
C ASP A 40 17.24 26.03 -21.09
N THR A 41 15.93 25.89 -21.38
CA THR A 41 15.24 24.59 -21.34
C THR A 41 15.83 23.61 -22.36
N GLN A 42 16.03 24.02 -23.61
CA GLN A 42 16.68 23.19 -24.64
C GLN A 42 18.12 22.82 -24.27
N LYS A 43 18.86 23.73 -23.62
CA LYS A 43 20.21 23.48 -23.13
C LYS A 43 20.24 22.48 -21.98
N VAL A 44 19.28 22.55 -21.05
CA VAL A 44 19.11 21.55 -19.98
C VAL A 44 18.75 20.17 -20.56
N LEU A 45 17.86 20.12 -21.56
CA LEU A 45 17.50 18.87 -22.24
C LEU A 45 18.71 18.23 -22.93
N ARG A 46 19.48 18.98 -23.74
CA ARG A 46 20.71 18.43 -24.36
C ARG A 46 21.73 17.96 -23.33
N ASN A 47 21.93 18.71 -22.24
CA ASN A 47 22.82 18.27 -21.16
C ASN A 47 22.36 16.94 -20.53
N GLN A 48 21.04 16.68 -20.46
CA GLN A 48 20.49 15.40 -19.98
C GLN A 48 20.65 14.28 -21.02
N GLU A 49 20.45 14.57 -22.31
CA GLU A 49 20.70 13.64 -23.42
C GLU A 49 22.19 13.22 -23.49
N ASP A 50 23.11 14.17 -23.34
CA ASP A 50 24.56 13.93 -23.28
C ASP A 50 24.94 13.07 -22.06
N VAL A 51 24.38 13.36 -20.88
CA VAL A 51 24.61 12.57 -19.65
C VAL A 51 24.07 11.14 -19.82
N HIS A 52 22.83 10.96 -20.28
CA HIS A 52 22.27 9.63 -20.50
C HIS A 52 22.99 8.85 -21.61
N THR A 53 23.55 9.54 -22.61
CA THR A 53 24.42 8.92 -23.63
C THR A 53 25.74 8.45 -23.00
N ALA A 54 26.38 9.27 -22.17
CA ALA A 54 27.59 8.90 -21.44
C ALA A 54 27.36 7.76 -20.44
N GLU A 55 26.24 7.77 -19.71
CA GLU A 55 25.79 6.67 -18.84
C GLU A 55 25.59 5.38 -19.64
N SER A 56 24.88 5.44 -20.77
CA SER A 56 24.63 4.28 -21.63
C SER A 56 25.93 3.67 -22.17
N ILE A 57 26.89 4.50 -22.59
CA ILE A 57 28.23 4.07 -23.00
C ILE A 57 29.00 3.44 -21.82
N SER A 58 28.84 3.97 -20.61
CA SER A 58 29.45 3.43 -19.39
C SER A 58 28.87 2.05 -19.03
N TYR A 59 27.54 1.89 -19.04
CA TYR A 59 26.89 0.61 -18.81
C TYR A 59 27.24 -0.43 -19.88
N GLN A 60 27.35 -0.04 -21.16
CA GLN A 60 27.79 -0.95 -22.22
C GLN A 60 29.24 -1.41 -22.04
N LYS A 61 30.15 -0.52 -21.59
CA LYS A 61 31.53 -0.91 -21.24
C LYS A 61 31.56 -1.88 -20.07
N LEU A 62 30.85 -1.57 -18.98
CA LEU A 62 30.77 -2.43 -17.80
C LEU A 62 30.18 -3.81 -18.14
N TYR A 63 29.17 -3.87 -19.02
CA TYR A 63 28.62 -5.13 -19.52
C TYR A 63 29.65 -5.93 -20.33
N ASN A 64 30.40 -5.27 -21.22
CA ASN A 64 31.45 -5.91 -22.01
C ASN A 64 32.59 -6.43 -21.12
N GLU A 65 33.04 -5.64 -20.14
CA GLU A 65 34.05 -6.04 -19.15
C GLU A 65 33.58 -7.23 -18.31
N LEU A 66 32.33 -7.20 -17.82
CA LEU A 66 31.73 -8.31 -17.08
C LEU A 66 31.60 -9.58 -17.94
N HIS A 67 31.26 -9.45 -19.22
CA HIS A 67 31.20 -10.57 -20.16
C HIS A 67 32.58 -11.18 -20.44
N ILE A 68 33.63 -10.35 -20.58
CA ILE A 68 35.02 -10.82 -20.70
C ILE A 68 35.47 -11.53 -19.41
N CYS A 69 35.15 -10.98 -18.24
CA CYS A 69 35.40 -11.63 -16.95
C CYS A 69 34.64 -12.97 -16.81
N PHE A 70 33.43 -13.07 -17.34
CA PHE A 70 32.65 -14.31 -17.35
C PHE A 70 33.29 -15.37 -18.26
N GLU A 71 33.63 -15.05 -19.51
CA GLU A 71 34.23 -16.02 -20.45
C GLU A 71 35.67 -16.43 -20.05
N THR A 72 36.45 -15.53 -19.45
CA THR A 72 37.75 -15.87 -18.84
C THR A 72 37.60 -16.77 -17.60
N THR A 73 36.61 -16.51 -16.75
CA THR A 73 36.30 -17.40 -15.60
C THR A 73 35.87 -18.78 -16.09
N LYS A 74 34.93 -18.84 -17.04
CA LYS A 74 34.38 -20.08 -17.65
C LYS A 74 35.44 -20.91 -18.37
N SER A 75 36.39 -20.29 -19.07
CA SER A 75 37.53 -21.00 -19.66
C SER A 75 38.54 -21.46 -18.60
N SER A 76 38.77 -20.70 -17.53
CA SER A 76 39.57 -21.18 -16.39
C SER A 76 38.92 -22.37 -15.66
N GLU A 77 37.59 -22.38 -15.54
CA GLU A 77 36.82 -23.49 -14.97
C GLU A 77 36.92 -24.75 -15.85
N ALA A 78 36.85 -24.60 -17.17
CA ALA A 78 37.04 -25.71 -18.11
C ALA A 78 38.46 -26.31 -18.00
N MET A 79 39.50 -25.47 -17.88
CA MET A 79 40.89 -25.92 -17.64
C MET A 79 41.03 -26.64 -16.29
N LEU A 80 40.40 -26.15 -15.23
CA LEU A 80 40.39 -26.81 -13.92
C LEU A 80 39.65 -28.17 -13.97
N ARG A 81 38.50 -28.25 -14.64
CA ARG A 81 37.77 -29.51 -14.88
C ARG A 81 38.63 -30.53 -15.64
N GLN A 82 39.35 -30.09 -16.68
CA GLN A 82 40.28 -30.96 -17.42
C GLN A 82 41.46 -31.44 -16.56
N SER A 83 42.00 -30.57 -15.69
CA SER A 83 43.04 -30.92 -14.72
C SER A 83 42.54 -31.96 -13.70
N VAL A 84 41.32 -31.80 -13.17
CA VAL A 84 40.70 -32.77 -12.25
C VAL A 84 40.52 -34.13 -12.91
N VAL A 85 40.07 -34.20 -14.17
CA VAL A 85 39.97 -35.47 -14.92
C VAL A 85 41.35 -36.11 -15.07
N SER A 86 42.37 -35.34 -15.48
CA SER A 86 43.75 -35.88 -15.63
C SER A 86 44.34 -36.39 -14.30
N LEU A 87 44.02 -35.77 -13.17
CA LEU A 87 44.42 -36.25 -11.84
C LEU A 87 43.62 -37.50 -11.41
N GLN A 88 42.35 -37.60 -11.80
CA GLN A 88 41.51 -38.78 -11.55
C GLN A 88 41.95 -39.99 -12.39
N ASP A 89 42.38 -39.78 -13.63
CA ASP A 89 43.00 -40.82 -14.48
C ASP A 89 44.32 -41.31 -13.87
N GLN A 90 45.18 -40.39 -13.41
CA GLN A 90 46.43 -40.72 -12.71
C GLN A 90 46.19 -41.48 -11.40
N LEU A 91 45.17 -41.09 -10.61
CA LEU A 91 44.76 -41.83 -9.42
C LEU A 91 44.33 -43.25 -9.78
N SER A 92 43.46 -43.40 -10.79
CA SER A 92 42.95 -44.68 -11.27
C SER A 92 44.08 -45.61 -11.76
N GLN A 93 45.08 -45.06 -12.45
CA GLN A 93 46.30 -45.78 -12.82
C GLN A 93 47.07 -46.26 -11.58
N LYS A 94 47.26 -45.39 -10.58
CA LYS A 94 47.97 -45.75 -9.34
C LYS A 94 47.19 -46.75 -8.47
N GLU A 95 45.87 -46.74 -8.51
CA GLU A 95 45.05 -47.78 -7.89
C GLU A 95 45.19 -49.12 -8.61
N GLN A 96 45.24 -49.14 -9.95
CA GLN A 96 45.49 -50.36 -10.72
C GLN A 96 46.92 -50.91 -10.48
N GLU A 97 47.94 -50.05 -10.37
CA GLU A 97 49.29 -50.44 -9.97
C GLU A 97 49.31 -51.04 -8.56
N ASN A 98 48.61 -50.41 -7.59
CA ASN A 98 48.46 -50.95 -6.23
C ASN A 98 47.71 -52.29 -6.19
N ALA A 99 46.71 -52.50 -7.05
CA ALA A 99 46.02 -53.79 -7.18
C ALA A 99 46.98 -54.88 -7.66
N LYS A 100 47.74 -54.63 -8.72
CA LYS A 100 48.79 -55.54 -9.26
C LYS A 100 49.89 -55.84 -8.23
N LEU A 101 50.25 -54.87 -7.38
CA LEU A 101 51.22 -55.07 -6.30
C LEU A 101 50.64 -55.93 -5.15
N LYS A 102 49.37 -55.74 -4.78
CA LYS A 102 48.67 -56.59 -3.80
C LYS A 102 48.54 -58.04 -4.30
N GLU A 103 48.20 -58.22 -5.57
CA GLU A 103 48.13 -59.53 -6.22
C GLU A 103 49.48 -60.27 -6.17
N LYS A 104 50.57 -59.61 -6.55
CA LYS A 104 51.94 -60.17 -6.42
C LYS A 104 52.37 -60.45 -4.98
N LEU A 105 51.94 -59.63 -4.02
CA LEU A 105 52.18 -59.89 -2.58
C LEU A 105 51.44 -61.16 -2.13
N GLN A 106 50.23 -61.38 -2.64
CA GLN A 106 49.41 -62.54 -2.34
C GLN A 106 49.91 -63.82 -3.04
N GLU A 107 50.43 -63.73 -4.27
CA GLU A 107 51.15 -64.84 -4.93
C GLU A 107 52.41 -65.23 -4.17
N SER A 108 53.23 -64.25 -3.76
CA SER A 108 54.47 -64.52 -3.01
C SER A 108 54.24 -64.99 -1.57
N GLN A 109 53.03 -64.83 -1.02
CA GLN A 109 52.58 -65.53 0.19
C GLN A 109 52.05 -66.96 -0.06
N ARG A 110 51.81 -67.35 -1.32
CA ARG A 110 51.20 -68.64 -1.69
C ARG A 110 52.21 -69.72 -2.10
N ALA A 111 53.48 -69.36 -2.26
CA ALA A 111 54.57 -70.27 -2.62
C ALA A 111 55.26 -70.87 -1.37
N PRO A 112 55.21 -72.20 -1.14
CA PRO A 112 55.93 -72.83 -0.03
C PRO A 112 57.43 -72.95 -0.32
N TYR A 113 58.27 -72.55 0.64
CA TYR A 113 59.72 -72.75 0.59
C TYR A 113 60.10 -74.20 0.95
N PRO A 114 60.93 -74.89 0.15
CA PRO A 114 61.74 -76.02 0.61
C PRO A 114 62.93 -75.53 1.47
N LEU A 115 63.38 -76.36 2.41
CA LEU A 115 64.67 -76.16 3.11
C LEU A 115 65.85 -76.60 2.22
N PRO A 116 67.08 -76.12 2.47
CA PRO A 116 68.23 -76.36 1.59
C PRO A 116 68.87 -77.74 1.82
N GLN A 117 69.55 -78.23 0.79
CA GLN A 117 70.47 -79.36 0.86
C GLN A 117 71.80 -78.97 0.22
N GLU A 118 72.91 -79.39 0.82
CA GLU A 118 74.27 -78.98 0.49
C GLU A 118 74.81 -79.70 -0.77
N SER A 119 75.50 -78.99 -1.66
CA SER A 119 76.70 -79.44 -2.40
C SER A 119 77.27 -78.30 -3.28
N ASP A 120 78.59 -78.23 -3.35
CA ASP A 120 79.39 -77.13 -3.90
C ASP A 120 79.24 -76.87 -5.41
N SER A 121 79.34 -75.60 -5.81
CA SER A 121 80.02 -75.14 -7.03
C SER A 121 80.26 -73.64 -6.97
N ASP A 122 81.49 -73.18 -7.25
CA ASP A 122 81.80 -71.76 -7.38
C ASP A 122 81.06 -71.13 -8.58
N HIS A 123 80.51 -69.92 -8.38
CA HIS A 123 80.87 -68.70 -9.14
C HIS A 123 80.16 -67.48 -8.53
N SER A 124 80.82 -66.31 -8.54
CA SER A 124 80.48 -65.17 -7.67
C SER A 124 79.68 -64.07 -8.37
N GLU A 125 78.40 -63.92 -8.03
CA GLU A 125 77.62 -62.69 -8.28
C GLU A 125 76.80 -62.22 -7.06
N GLN A 126 76.64 -60.90 -6.96
CA GLN A 126 75.66 -60.14 -6.14
C GLN A 126 75.44 -60.51 -4.66
N VAL A 127 76.23 -59.89 -3.78
CA VAL A 127 75.91 -59.80 -2.33
C VAL A 127 74.84 -58.73 -2.09
N PHE A 128 73.57 -59.12 -2.10
CA PHE A 128 72.49 -58.33 -1.49
C PHE A 128 72.59 -58.39 0.04
N GLN A 129 73.10 -57.33 0.69
CA GLN A 129 73.02 -57.21 2.14
C GLN A 129 71.59 -56.92 2.58
N ARG A 130 70.87 -57.96 3.01
CA ARG A 130 69.56 -57.87 3.67
C ARG A 130 69.79 -57.57 5.16
N PRO A 131 69.43 -56.38 5.70
CA PRO A 131 69.62 -56.09 7.11
C PRO A 131 68.83 -57.06 7.99
N SER A 132 69.41 -57.48 9.11
CA SER A 132 68.74 -58.37 10.06
C SER A 132 67.51 -57.70 10.68
N LEU A 133 66.46 -58.48 10.94
CA LEU A 133 65.21 -57.96 11.52
C LEU A 133 65.43 -57.28 12.88
N SER A 134 66.39 -57.73 13.69
CA SER A 134 66.77 -57.06 14.95
C SER A 134 67.39 -55.67 14.74
N SER A 135 68.08 -55.43 13.62
CA SER A 135 68.60 -54.10 13.26
C SER A 135 67.46 -53.17 12.85
N LEU A 136 66.48 -53.67 12.07
CA LEU A 136 65.28 -52.92 11.73
C LEU A 136 64.39 -52.67 12.96
N GLU A 137 64.25 -53.62 13.87
CA GLU A 137 63.51 -53.46 15.13
C GLU A 137 64.19 -52.44 16.05
N THR A 138 65.52 -52.48 16.17
CA THR A 138 66.30 -51.46 16.90
C THR A 138 66.13 -50.07 16.26
N LEU A 139 66.14 -49.99 14.92
CA LEU A 139 65.86 -48.75 14.20
C LEU A 139 64.42 -48.26 14.42
N MET A 140 63.43 -49.15 14.45
CA MET A 140 62.03 -48.81 14.72
C MET A 140 61.80 -48.40 16.18
N VAL A 141 62.51 -48.97 17.14
CA VAL A 141 62.50 -48.52 18.55
C VAL A 141 63.16 -47.15 18.65
N SER A 142 64.30 -46.94 17.99
CA SER A 142 64.96 -45.63 17.90
C SER A 142 64.03 -44.58 17.29
N GLN A 143 63.45 -44.84 16.12
CA GLN A 143 62.50 -43.95 15.44
C GLN A 143 61.22 -43.72 16.26
N LYS A 144 60.70 -44.71 16.99
CA LYS A 144 59.60 -44.50 17.93
C LYS A 144 59.99 -43.55 19.07
N SER A 145 61.16 -43.75 19.67
CA SER A 145 61.66 -42.85 20.72
C SER A 145 61.97 -41.44 20.21
N GLU A 146 62.38 -41.30 18.94
CA GLU A 146 62.59 -40.01 18.30
C GLU A 146 61.26 -39.33 17.91
N ILE A 147 60.26 -40.09 17.45
CA ILE A 147 58.89 -39.57 17.24
C ILE A 147 58.27 -39.14 18.57
N GLU A 148 58.42 -39.92 19.64
CA GLU A 148 57.95 -39.59 20.99
C GLU A 148 58.68 -38.33 21.53
N TYR A 149 60.00 -38.24 21.35
CA TYR A 149 60.78 -37.05 21.67
C TYR A 149 60.37 -35.81 20.85
N LEU A 150 60.06 -35.98 19.56
CA LEU A 150 59.58 -34.91 18.69
C LEU A 150 58.15 -34.49 19.05
N GLN A 151 57.27 -35.44 19.40
CA GLN A 151 55.92 -35.16 19.90
C GLN A 151 55.95 -34.42 21.24
N GLU A 152 56.83 -34.82 22.17
CA GLU A 152 57.01 -34.10 23.44
C GLU A 152 57.62 -32.71 23.21
N LYS A 153 58.55 -32.56 22.25
CA LYS A 153 59.03 -31.24 21.78
C LYS A 153 57.91 -30.37 21.21
N LEU A 154 57.02 -30.94 20.42
CA LEU A 154 55.88 -30.25 19.80
C LEU A 154 54.84 -29.87 20.87
N LYS A 155 54.62 -30.74 21.86
CA LYS A 155 53.81 -30.48 23.05
C LYS A 155 54.40 -29.35 23.90
N ILE A 156 55.72 -29.35 24.17
CA ILE A 156 56.43 -28.25 24.87
C ILE A 156 56.37 -26.95 24.05
N ALA A 157 56.43 -27.02 22.72
CA ALA A 157 56.25 -25.85 21.86
C ALA A 157 54.80 -25.32 21.91
N ASN A 158 53.80 -26.20 21.93
CA ASN A 158 52.39 -25.84 22.06
C ASN A 158 52.04 -25.32 23.46
N GLU A 159 52.62 -25.86 24.53
CA GLU A 159 52.51 -25.29 25.89
C GLU A 159 53.12 -23.89 25.94
N LYS A 160 54.29 -23.67 25.34
CA LYS A 160 54.88 -22.33 25.20
C LYS A 160 54.03 -21.38 24.34
N LEU A 161 53.32 -21.88 23.33
CA LEU A 161 52.34 -21.08 22.57
C LEU A 161 51.05 -20.82 23.36
N SER A 162 50.70 -21.69 24.31
CA SER A 162 49.53 -21.59 25.19
C SER A 162 49.76 -20.64 26.38
N GLU A 163 50.95 -20.67 27.00
CA GLU A 163 51.37 -19.67 28.00
C GLU A 163 51.36 -18.25 27.41
N ASN A 164 51.69 -18.12 26.12
CA ASN A 164 51.57 -16.86 25.37
C ASN A 164 50.11 -16.49 24.97
N ARG A 165 49.10 -17.24 25.45
CA ARG A 165 47.67 -17.02 25.14
C ARG A 165 46.78 -16.92 26.39
N SER A 166 47.19 -16.13 27.37
CA SER A 166 46.24 -15.45 28.27
C SER A 166 46.62 -13.98 28.48
N PRO A 167 45.64 -13.04 28.58
CA PRO A 167 45.90 -11.64 28.19
C PRO A 167 46.20 -10.69 29.35
N PRO A 168 47.03 -9.67 29.09
CA PRO A 168 46.77 -8.33 29.60
C PRO A 168 46.78 -7.22 28.52
N ASN A 169 45.82 -6.30 28.68
CA ASN A 169 45.72 -4.94 28.13
C ASN A 169 46.80 -4.37 27.17
N LYS A 170 46.31 -3.98 25.98
CA LYS A 170 46.50 -2.67 25.29
C LYS A 170 47.91 -2.17 24.90
N SER A 171 47.89 -1.49 23.74
CA SER A 171 48.84 -0.48 23.23
C SER A 171 50.24 -0.89 22.73
N SER A 172 50.35 -0.81 21.40
CA SER A 172 51.36 -0.05 20.63
C SER A 172 52.81 -0.55 20.46
N SER A 173 53.18 -0.65 19.17
CA SER A 173 54.41 -0.09 18.55
C SER A 173 55.64 -0.98 18.34
N GLU A 174 55.80 -1.39 17.07
CA GLU A 174 57.02 -1.30 16.26
C GLU A 174 58.37 -1.97 16.63
N LYS A 175 58.86 -2.76 15.64
CA LYS A 175 60.23 -2.82 15.06
C LYS A 175 61.36 -3.61 15.75
N SER A 176 62.20 -4.14 14.86
CA SER A 176 63.60 -4.59 15.03
C SER A 176 63.84 -5.86 15.86
N VAL A 177 64.09 -7.07 15.30
CA VAL A 177 65.12 -7.57 14.34
C VAL A 177 66.42 -8.04 15.01
N LEU A 178 66.90 -9.21 14.57
CA LEU A 178 68.19 -9.89 14.82
C LEU A 178 68.48 -10.49 16.22
N THR A 179 68.24 -11.79 16.31
CA THR A 179 69.20 -12.87 16.69
C THR A 179 70.17 -12.70 17.87
N ASN A 180 70.20 -13.71 18.74
CA ASN A 180 71.46 -14.31 19.23
C ASN A 180 71.25 -15.79 19.63
N THR A 181 72.33 -16.58 19.56
CA THR A 181 72.33 -18.05 19.70
C THR A 181 73.00 -18.54 20.99
N GLU A 182 72.65 -19.77 21.40
CA GLU A 182 73.38 -20.69 22.29
C GLU A 182 73.95 -20.20 23.65
N ARG A 183 73.62 -20.93 24.73
CA ARG A 183 74.61 -21.79 25.43
C ARG A 183 73.95 -22.80 26.39
N LYS A 184 74.78 -23.72 26.90
CA LYS A 184 74.39 -25.01 27.51
C LYS A 184 74.44 -24.97 29.05
N GLN A 185 73.59 -25.80 29.69
CA GLN A 185 73.90 -26.76 30.80
C GLN A 185 72.97 -26.78 32.04
N LYS A 186 72.87 -27.99 32.60
CA LYS A 186 72.53 -28.41 33.98
C LYS A 186 71.06 -28.52 34.44
N GLU A 187 70.67 -29.78 34.61
CA GLU A 187 69.61 -30.33 35.48
C GLU A 187 70.10 -30.56 36.93
N PRO A 188 69.24 -31.00 37.90
CA PRO A 188 67.76 -31.05 37.89
C PRO A 188 67.18 -30.11 38.99
N PRO A 189 66.74 -30.45 40.24
CA PRO A 189 66.34 -31.71 40.91
C PRO A 189 64.88 -31.74 41.48
N VAL A 190 64.07 -32.70 41.02
CA VAL A 190 62.98 -33.41 41.75
C VAL A 190 62.00 -32.62 42.66
N LYS A 191 60.70 -32.61 42.29
CA LYS A 191 59.60 -32.97 43.24
C LYS A 191 58.22 -33.24 42.60
N ARG A 192 57.75 -34.48 42.81
CA ARG A 192 56.35 -34.95 42.96
C ARG A 192 55.32 -34.67 41.83
N SER A 193 55.05 -35.73 41.09
CA SER A 193 53.77 -36.02 40.44
C SER A 193 52.59 -36.11 41.43
N ARG A 194 51.36 -35.88 40.94
CA ARG A 194 50.12 -36.58 41.37
C ARG A 194 49.11 -36.71 40.23
N SER A 195 48.56 -37.92 40.09
CA SER A 195 47.25 -38.28 39.49
C SER A 195 46.83 -37.71 38.12
N LEU A 196 46.93 -38.55 37.10
CA LEU A 196 45.88 -38.66 36.09
C LEU A 196 44.66 -39.37 36.69
N SER A 197 43.46 -38.93 36.30
CA SER A 197 42.22 -39.73 36.31
C SER A 197 41.31 -39.21 35.19
N PRO A 198 40.75 -40.07 34.31
CA PRO A 198 39.87 -39.62 33.24
C PRO A 198 38.52 -39.16 33.79
N LYS A 199 37.96 -38.08 33.23
CA LYS A 199 36.56 -37.67 33.44
C LYS A 199 35.73 -38.04 32.22
N SER A 200 34.54 -38.57 32.48
CA SER A 200 33.65 -39.21 31.51
C SER A 200 32.70 -38.23 30.80
N SER A 201 32.53 -38.42 29.49
CA SER A 201 31.26 -38.36 28.73
C SER A 201 30.32 -37.13 28.85
N PHE A 202 30.74 -36.02 29.46
CA PHE A 202 29.94 -34.79 29.51
C PHE A 202 30.10 -33.90 28.26
N THR A 203 31.27 -33.96 27.61
CA THR A 203 31.59 -33.26 26.35
C THR A 203 30.59 -33.59 25.25
N ASP A 204 30.38 -34.88 25.01
CA ASP A 204 29.60 -35.42 23.90
C ASP A 204 28.12 -34.98 24.00
N SER A 205 27.61 -34.86 25.23
CA SER A 205 26.25 -34.35 25.53
C SER A 205 26.12 -32.85 25.27
N GLU A 206 27.18 -32.08 25.45
CA GLU A 206 27.22 -30.64 25.15
C GLU A 206 27.42 -30.39 23.64
N GLU A 207 28.26 -31.20 23.00
CA GLU A 207 28.50 -31.17 21.55
C GLU A 207 27.26 -31.61 20.76
N LEU A 208 26.56 -32.68 21.17
CA LEU A 208 25.26 -33.06 20.58
C LEU A 208 24.16 -32.01 20.78
N LYS A 209 24.26 -31.15 21.81
CA LYS A 209 23.37 -29.98 21.98
C LYS A 209 23.77 -28.82 21.08
N LYS A 210 25.07 -28.57 20.89
CA LYS A 210 25.59 -27.56 19.96
C LYS A 210 25.29 -27.94 18.50
N LEU A 211 25.43 -29.22 18.15
CA LEU A 211 25.08 -29.78 16.85
C LEU A 211 23.57 -29.63 16.59
N ARG A 212 22.71 -30.02 17.55
CA ARG A 212 21.25 -29.75 17.47
C ARG A 212 20.85 -28.27 17.50
N LYS A 213 21.74 -27.33 17.82
CA LYS A 213 21.53 -25.89 17.56
C LYS A 213 21.91 -25.52 16.14
N ALA A 214 23.06 -26.00 15.66
CA ALA A 214 23.53 -25.77 14.30
C ALA A 214 22.51 -26.32 13.27
N GLU A 215 22.00 -27.53 13.44
CA GLU A 215 20.96 -28.14 12.60
C GLU A 215 19.71 -27.25 12.51
N ARG A 216 19.15 -26.82 13.65
CA ARG A 216 17.96 -25.94 13.67
C ARG A 216 18.25 -24.53 13.13
N LYS A 217 19.49 -24.04 13.23
CA LYS A 217 19.90 -22.77 12.60
C LYS A 217 20.04 -22.92 11.09
N ILE A 218 20.54 -24.06 10.61
CA ILE A 218 20.57 -24.42 9.18
C ILE A 218 19.14 -24.52 8.64
N GLU A 219 18.26 -25.28 9.29
CA GLU A 219 16.84 -25.43 8.92
C GLU A 219 16.11 -24.07 8.85
N ASN A 220 16.41 -23.14 9.78
CA ASN A 220 15.88 -21.78 9.76
C ASN A 220 16.47 -20.92 8.62
N LEU A 221 17.76 -21.08 8.30
CA LEU A 221 18.42 -20.41 7.18
C LEU A 221 17.95 -20.93 5.83
N GLU A 222 17.66 -22.23 5.71
CA GLU A 222 17.07 -22.85 4.51
C GLU A 222 15.65 -22.33 4.25
N LYS A 223 14.82 -22.20 5.30
CA LYS A 223 13.49 -21.56 5.20
C LYS A 223 13.60 -20.08 4.81
N ALA A 224 14.54 -19.34 5.41
CA ALA A 224 14.80 -17.96 5.01
C ALA A 224 15.26 -17.85 3.55
N LEU A 225 16.13 -18.74 3.09
CA LEU A 225 16.59 -18.83 1.70
C LEU A 225 15.42 -19.13 0.74
N GLN A 226 14.54 -20.08 1.09
CA GLN A 226 13.35 -20.43 0.30
C GLN A 226 12.35 -19.25 0.17
N LEU A 227 12.25 -18.43 1.22
CA LEU A 227 11.44 -17.20 1.18
C LEU A 227 12.10 -16.11 0.35
N LYS A 228 13.44 -15.99 0.40
CA LYS A 228 14.19 -15.06 -0.46
C LYS A 228 14.25 -15.50 -1.92
N SER A 229 14.17 -16.79 -2.24
CA SER A 229 13.91 -17.23 -3.61
C SER A 229 12.49 -16.84 -4.04
N GLN A 230 11.46 -17.10 -3.22
CA GLN A 230 10.08 -16.66 -3.53
C GLN A 230 9.97 -15.14 -3.73
N GLU A 231 10.66 -14.33 -2.92
CA GLU A 231 10.73 -12.87 -3.06
C GLU A 231 11.33 -12.48 -4.43
N ASN A 232 12.38 -13.17 -4.88
CA ASN A 232 12.99 -12.97 -6.20
C ASN A 232 12.15 -13.54 -7.35
N ASP A 233 11.38 -14.60 -7.12
CA ASP A 233 10.45 -15.16 -8.10
C ASP A 233 9.30 -14.18 -8.36
N GLU A 234 8.67 -13.65 -7.31
CA GLU A 234 7.58 -12.67 -7.43
C GLU A 234 8.06 -11.31 -7.98
N LEU A 235 9.30 -10.91 -7.68
CA LEU A 235 9.95 -9.77 -8.34
C LEU A 235 10.15 -10.02 -9.85
N ARG A 236 10.64 -11.20 -10.25
CA ARG A 236 10.78 -11.58 -11.67
C ARG A 236 9.44 -11.60 -12.38
N ASP A 237 8.42 -12.19 -11.75
CA ASP A 237 7.05 -12.25 -12.25
C ASP A 237 6.43 -10.86 -12.46
N ALA A 238 6.65 -9.92 -11.53
CA ALA A 238 6.19 -8.54 -11.65
C ALA A 238 6.96 -7.77 -12.75
N HIS A 239 8.27 -8.01 -12.88
CA HIS A 239 9.08 -7.43 -13.95
C HIS A 239 8.69 -7.95 -15.33
N GLU A 240 8.42 -9.25 -15.48
CA GLU A 240 8.01 -9.86 -16.74
C GLU A 240 6.61 -9.36 -17.14
N LYS A 241 5.63 -9.32 -16.23
CA LYS A 241 4.30 -8.72 -16.49
C LYS A 241 4.37 -7.23 -16.84
N ARG A 242 5.34 -6.49 -16.30
CA ARG A 242 5.58 -5.09 -16.70
C ARG A 242 6.21 -5.00 -18.09
N LYS A 243 7.10 -5.92 -18.45
CA LYS A 243 7.74 -6.06 -19.76
C LYS A 243 6.73 -6.49 -20.84
N GLU A 244 5.84 -7.45 -20.56
CA GLU A 244 4.70 -7.81 -21.41
C GLU A 244 3.80 -6.60 -21.67
N ARG A 245 3.39 -5.87 -20.62
CA ARG A 245 2.58 -4.65 -20.75
C ARG A 245 3.28 -3.56 -21.58
N LEU A 246 4.60 -3.37 -21.40
CA LEU A 246 5.39 -2.45 -22.21
C LEU A 246 5.49 -2.90 -23.68
N GLN A 247 5.68 -4.20 -23.94
CA GLN A 247 5.71 -4.76 -25.29
C GLN A 247 4.35 -4.61 -25.98
N MET A 248 3.24 -4.88 -25.28
CA MET A 248 1.88 -4.64 -25.78
C MET A 248 1.60 -3.16 -26.05
N LEU A 249 2.12 -2.24 -25.22
CA LEU A 249 2.03 -0.81 -25.48
C LEU A 249 2.87 -0.40 -26.72
N GLN A 250 4.04 -1.00 -26.92
CA GLN A 250 4.90 -0.76 -28.09
C GLN A 250 4.32 -1.35 -29.38
N THR A 251 3.68 -2.52 -29.36
CA THR A 251 2.99 -3.08 -30.52
C THR A 251 1.72 -2.28 -30.83
N ASN A 252 0.94 -1.87 -29.83
CA ASN A 252 -0.20 -0.99 -30.02
C ASN A 252 0.22 0.38 -30.59
N TYR A 253 1.30 1.00 -30.07
CA TYR A 253 1.84 2.23 -30.63
C TYR A 253 2.35 2.05 -32.07
N ARG A 254 3.00 0.92 -32.38
CA ARG A 254 3.40 0.59 -33.76
C ARG A 254 2.19 0.44 -34.67
N ALA A 255 1.16 -0.29 -34.25
CA ALA A 255 -0.07 -0.47 -35.02
C ALA A 255 -0.82 0.85 -35.23
N VAL A 256 -0.91 1.73 -34.21
CA VAL A 256 -1.50 3.07 -34.36
C VAL A 256 -0.67 3.97 -35.27
N LYS A 257 0.67 3.91 -35.19
CA LYS A 257 1.57 4.62 -36.11
C LYS A 257 1.45 4.11 -37.56
N GLU A 258 1.26 2.81 -37.73
CA GLU A 258 1.11 2.17 -39.04
C GLU A 258 -0.30 2.41 -39.64
N GLN A 259 -1.34 2.46 -38.80
CA GLN A 259 -2.66 2.97 -39.17
C GLN A 259 -2.60 4.46 -39.56
N LEU A 260 -1.97 5.33 -38.76
CA LEU A 260 -1.77 6.74 -39.10
C LEU A 260 -1.04 6.89 -40.44
N LYS A 261 0.03 6.12 -40.66
CA LYS A 261 0.74 6.05 -41.93
C LYS A 261 -0.18 5.61 -43.08
N GLN A 262 -1.05 4.62 -42.87
CA GLN A 262 -2.04 4.18 -43.87
C GLN A 262 -3.13 5.24 -44.12
N TRP A 263 -3.51 6.05 -43.14
CA TRP A 263 -4.41 7.21 -43.32
C TRP A 263 -3.71 8.35 -44.07
N GLU A 264 -2.43 8.59 -43.82
CA GLU A 264 -1.61 9.58 -44.53
C GLU A 264 -1.34 9.15 -45.98
N GLU A 265 -0.87 7.93 -46.21
CA GLU A 265 -0.66 7.36 -47.56
C GLU A 265 -2.00 7.21 -48.32
N GLY A 266 -3.07 6.83 -47.62
CA GLY A 266 -4.44 6.80 -48.15
C GLY A 266 -5.08 8.17 -48.37
N SER A 267 -4.47 9.27 -47.92
CA SER A 267 -4.92 10.64 -48.23
C SER A 267 -4.39 11.15 -49.57
N GLY A 268 -3.52 10.39 -50.24
CA GLY A 268 -2.95 10.68 -51.55
C GLY A 268 -3.97 10.60 -52.71
N MET A 269 -4.77 11.66 -52.87
CA MET A 269 -5.65 11.89 -54.03
C MET A 269 -6.61 10.74 -54.40
N THR A 270 -7.66 10.59 -53.62
CA THR A 270 -8.95 10.10 -54.15
C THR A 270 -10.08 10.90 -53.50
N GLU A 271 -11.15 11.16 -54.26
CA GLU A 271 -12.29 11.92 -53.73
C GLU A 271 -12.86 11.30 -52.44
N ILE A 272 -13.16 12.15 -51.46
CA ILE A 272 -13.87 11.73 -50.25
C ILE A 272 -15.23 11.19 -50.68
N ARG A 273 -15.35 9.86 -50.78
CA ARG A 273 -16.64 9.17 -50.91
C ARG A 273 -17.47 9.52 -49.68
N LYS A 274 -18.34 10.52 -49.83
CA LYS A 274 -19.29 10.96 -48.81
C LYS A 274 -20.12 9.75 -48.41
N ILE A 275 -19.78 9.15 -47.27
CA ILE A 275 -20.64 8.18 -46.58
C ILE A 275 -21.99 8.88 -46.46
N LYS A 276 -23.04 8.28 -47.05
CA LYS A 276 -24.36 8.91 -47.10
C LYS A 276 -24.87 9.07 -45.67
N ARG A 277 -24.78 10.30 -45.14
CA ARG A 277 -25.43 10.68 -43.89
C ARG A 277 -26.91 10.35 -44.04
N ALA A 278 -27.52 9.77 -43.02
CA ALA A 278 -28.96 9.48 -43.01
C ALA A 278 -29.75 10.76 -43.33
N ASP A 279 -30.90 10.59 -43.99
CA ASP A 279 -31.73 11.73 -44.43
C ASP A 279 -32.08 12.60 -43.21
N PRO A 280 -31.79 13.93 -43.19
CA PRO A 280 -31.88 14.74 -41.98
C PRO A 280 -33.22 14.70 -41.24
N ARG A 281 -34.31 14.33 -41.93
CA ARG A 281 -35.64 14.11 -41.34
C ARG A 281 -35.70 12.95 -40.34
N GLN A 282 -34.82 11.95 -40.46
CA GLN A 282 -34.69 10.84 -39.50
C GLN A 282 -33.84 11.24 -38.28
N LEU A 283 -32.99 12.26 -38.40
CA LEU A 283 -32.13 12.77 -37.32
C LEU A 283 -32.78 13.93 -36.52
N GLN A 284 -34.04 14.27 -36.80
CA GLN A 284 -34.80 15.30 -36.07
C GLN A 284 -35.63 14.76 -34.89
N GLN A 285 -35.61 13.44 -34.66
CA GLN A 285 -36.46 12.79 -33.65
C GLN A 285 -35.68 12.25 -32.43
N GLU A 286 -34.35 12.28 -32.50
CA GLU A 286 -33.42 12.06 -31.37
C GLU A 286 -32.46 13.25 -31.32
N ASP A 287 -32.12 13.75 -30.13
CA ASP A 287 -31.13 14.81 -29.97
C ASP A 287 -29.74 14.28 -30.34
N SER A 288 -29.39 14.38 -31.63
CA SER A 288 -28.13 13.81 -32.14
C SER A 288 -26.89 14.39 -31.44
N ASP A 289 -26.93 15.65 -31.01
CA ASP A 289 -25.87 16.26 -30.19
C ASP A 289 -25.82 15.68 -28.77
N ALA A 290 -26.94 15.27 -28.18
CA ALA A 290 -26.95 14.52 -26.91
C ALA A 290 -26.31 13.14 -27.11
N VAL A 291 -26.68 12.40 -28.16
CA VAL A 291 -26.07 11.09 -28.48
C VAL A 291 -24.56 11.21 -28.74
N TRP A 292 -24.10 12.28 -29.41
CA TRP A 292 -22.67 12.55 -29.56
C TRP A 292 -21.98 12.93 -28.24
N ASN A 293 -22.64 13.67 -27.35
CA ASN A 293 -22.12 13.98 -26.02
C ASN A 293 -22.02 12.75 -25.12
N GLU A 294 -23.05 11.87 -25.11
CA GLU A 294 -23.02 10.58 -24.43
C GLU A 294 -21.91 9.67 -24.98
N LEU A 295 -21.79 9.55 -26.31
CA LEU A 295 -20.72 8.77 -26.93
C LEU A 295 -19.33 9.35 -26.62
N ALA A 296 -19.18 10.67 -26.54
CA ALA A 296 -17.95 11.34 -26.12
C ALA A 296 -17.67 11.17 -24.61
N TYR A 297 -18.71 11.11 -23.79
CA TYR A 297 -18.64 10.81 -22.36
C TYR A 297 -18.18 9.36 -22.14
N PHE A 298 -18.88 8.36 -22.68
CA PHE A 298 -18.48 6.95 -22.58
C PHE A 298 -17.11 6.67 -23.20
N LYS A 299 -16.72 7.39 -24.27
CA LYS A 299 -15.36 7.27 -24.82
C LYS A 299 -14.30 7.80 -23.85
N ARG A 300 -14.57 8.92 -23.16
CA ARG A 300 -13.68 9.50 -22.14
C ARG A 300 -13.63 8.63 -20.89
N GLU A 301 -14.78 8.12 -20.44
CA GLU A 301 -14.91 7.23 -19.29
C GLU A 301 -14.21 5.89 -19.55
N ASN A 302 -14.36 5.28 -20.72
CA ASN A 302 -13.65 4.04 -21.07
C ASN A 302 -12.13 4.26 -21.19
N GLN A 303 -11.68 5.43 -21.67
CA GLN A 303 -10.26 5.81 -21.63
C GLN A 303 -9.74 5.96 -20.19
N GLU A 304 -10.52 6.59 -19.31
CA GLU A 304 -10.20 6.74 -17.88
C GLU A 304 -10.21 5.40 -17.15
N LEU A 305 -11.20 4.53 -17.39
CA LEU A 305 -11.27 3.18 -16.84
C LEU A 305 -10.11 2.29 -17.34
N MET A 306 -9.65 2.45 -18.59
CA MET A 306 -8.43 1.80 -19.07
C MET A 306 -7.17 2.31 -18.35
N LEU A 307 -7.06 3.62 -18.11
CA LEU A 307 -5.96 4.22 -17.34
C LEU A 307 -5.95 3.71 -15.89
N GLN A 308 -7.11 3.73 -15.23
CA GLN A 308 -7.30 3.23 -13.87
C GLN A 308 -7.03 1.74 -13.76
N LYS A 309 -7.52 0.92 -14.71
CA LYS A 309 -7.21 -0.52 -14.78
C LYS A 309 -5.71 -0.77 -14.91
N MET A 310 -5.01 -0.02 -15.76
CA MET A 310 -3.55 -0.14 -15.91
C MET A 310 -2.80 0.25 -14.62
N ASN A 311 -3.24 1.32 -13.95
CA ASN A 311 -2.67 1.79 -12.70
C ASN A 311 -2.92 0.80 -11.54
N LEU A 312 -4.14 0.31 -11.39
CA LEU A 312 -4.51 -0.73 -10.41
C LEU A 312 -3.73 -2.02 -10.64
N GLN A 313 -3.46 -2.40 -11.90
CA GLN A 313 -2.59 -3.54 -12.22
C GLN A 313 -1.13 -3.29 -11.81
N GLU A 314 -0.61 -2.07 -11.91
CA GLU A 314 0.70 -1.72 -11.35
C GLU A 314 0.70 -1.75 -9.81
N GLU A 315 -0.30 -1.19 -9.14
CA GLU A 315 -0.38 -1.22 -7.67
C GLU A 315 -0.56 -2.65 -7.13
N LEU A 316 -1.31 -3.51 -7.82
CA LEU A 316 -1.46 -4.93 -7.46
C LEU A 316 -0.13 -5.69 -7.57
N ASP A 317 0.64 -5.47 -8.64
CA ASP A 317 1.98 -6.08 -8.79
C ASP A 317 2.97 -5.54 -7.72
N LYS A 318 2.95 -4.22 -7.43
CA LYS A 318 3.74 -3.61 -6.34
C LYS A 318 3.36 -4.16 -4.96
N LEU A 319 2.07 -4.34 -4.69
CA LEU A 319 1.55 -4.86 -3.43
C LEU A 319 1.88 -6.35 -3.22
N LYS A 320 1.90 -7.17 -4.27
CA LYS A 320 2.34 -8.58 -4.18
C LYS A 320 3.81 -8.67 -3.78
N VAL A 321 4.68 -7.99 -4.51
CA VAL A 321 6.12 -7.89 -4.18
C VAL A 321 6.31 -7.43 -2.73
N ARG A 322 5.58 -6.39 -2.31
CA ARG A 322 5.66 -5.88 -0.93
C ARG A 322 5.15 -6.89 0.11
N ALA A 323 4.03 -7.56 -0.15
CA ALA A 323 3.49 -8.58 0.75
C ALA A 323 4.46 -9.76 0.96
N SER A 324 5.25 -10.12 -0.06
CA SER A 324 6.28 -11.17 0.08
C SER A 324 7.57 -10.69 0.75
N ILE A 325 7.96 -9.42 0.58
CA ILE A 325 9.01 -8.79 1.40
C ILE A 325 8.57 -8.72 2.87
N ASP A 326 7.33 -8.32 3.15
CA ASP A 326 6.76 -8.27 4.50
C ASP A 326 6.65 -9.70 5.10
N LYS A 327 6.26 -10.70 4.31
CA LYS A 327 6.26 -12.13 4.70
C LYS A 327 7.66 -12.66 5.05
N ALA A 328 8.69 -12.26 4.30
CA ALA A 328 10.07 -12.63 4.57
C ALA A 328 10.60 -11.96 5.86
N THR A 329 10.44 -10.64 5.98
CA THR A 329 10.89 -9.88 7.16
C THR A 329 10.15 -10.25 8.45
N ILE A 330 8.85 -10.59 8.37
CA ILE A 330 8.11 -11.17 9.51
C ILE A 330 8.73 -12.51 9.96
N GLN A 331 9.25 -13.32 9.04
CA GLN A 331 9.91 -14.58 9.40
C GLN A 331 11.34 -14.38 9.91
N GLU A 332 12.10 -13.41 9.38
CA GLU A 332 13.37 -12.95 9.96
C GLU A 332 13.20 -12.44 11.41
N LEU A 333 12.12 -11.70 11.69
CA LEU A 333 11.78 -11.25 13.04
C LEU A 333 11.34 -12.41 13.95
N ASN A 334 10.57 -13.37 13.44
CA ASN A 334 10.14 -14.54 14.21
C ASN A 334 11.32 -15.48 14.53
N THR A 335 12.25 -15.70 13.61
CA THR A 335 13.48 -16.47 13.90
C THR A 335 14.35 -15.74 14.90
N TRP A 336 14.56 -14.41 14.79
CA TRP A 336 15.29 -13.64 15.80
C TRP A 336 14.64 -13.71 17.19
N ILE A 337 13.30 -13.66 17.27
CA ILE A 337 12.56 -13.86 18.53
C ILE A 337 12.73 -15.30 19.06
N ALA A 338 12.83 -16.31 18.20
CA ALA A 338 13.07 -17.69 18.60
C ALA A 338 14.51 -17.90 19.10
N GLU A 339 15.52 -17.41 18.37
CA GLU A 339 16.93 -17.46 18.77
C GLU A 339 17.13 -16.76 20.12
N LYS A 340 16.58 -15.55 20.30
CA LYS A 340 16.68 -14.82 21.57
C LYS A 340 15.98 -15.52 22.73
N LYS A 341 14.87 -16.22 22.50
CA LYS A 341 14.22 -17.08 23.52
C LYS A 341 15.11 -18.27 23.88
N GLU A 342 15.77 -18.88 22.91
CA GLU A 342 16.72 -19.96 23.17
C GLU A 342 17.95 -19.45 23.94
N GLU A 343 18.56 -18.35 23.53
CA GLU A 343 19.66 -17.69 24.28
C GLU A 343 19.30 -17.43 25.74
N GLN A 344 18.09 -16.89 26.00
CA GLN A 344 17.59 -16.66 27.36
C GLN A 344 17.45 -17.96 28.17
N LEU A 345 17.02 -19.06 27.56
CA LEU A 345 16.97 -20.38 28.19
C LEU A 345 18.36 -20.95 28.47
N PHE A 346 19.39 -20.56 27.71
CA PHE A 346 20.78 -20.97 27.96
C PHE A 346 21.46 -20.15 29.05
N SER A 347 21.27 -18.82 29.13
CA SER A 347 21.82 -18.02 30.23
C SER A 347 21.30 -18.47 31.60
N CYS A 348 20.02 -18.84 31.70
CA CYS A 348 19.46 -19.41 32.93
C CYS A 348 20.07 -20.77 33.32
N GLY A 349 20.69 -21.50 32.40
CA GLY A 349 21.38 -22.77 32.67
C GLY A 349 22.85 -22.62 33.10
N GLU A 350 23.48 -21.46 32.87
CA GLU A 350 24.88 -21.23 33.21
C GLU A 350 25.06 -20.59 34.61
N ASP A 351 24.15 -19.69 35.02
CA ASP A 351 24.23 -19.00 36.33
C ASP A 351 24.05 -19.95 37.54
N ASP A 352 23.28 -21.03 37.39
CA ASP A 352 23.03 -22.04 38.45
C ASP A 352 24.33 -22.75 38.91
N GLY A 353 25.39 -22.72 38.09
CA GLY A 353 26.68 -23.33 38.41
C GLY A 353 27.56 -22.52 39.39
N VAL A 354 27.32 -21.22 39.57
CA VAL A 354 28.32 -20.29 40.14
C VAL A 354 28.00 -19.88 41.58
N LYS A 355 28.24 -20.79 42.53
CA LYS A 355 28.13 -20.52 43.98
C LYS A 355 29.17 -19.49 44.48
N LYS A 356 28.84 -18.19 44.42
CA LYS A 356 29.63 -17.09 45.03
C LYS A 356 29.16 -16.80 46.46
N SER A 357 29.99 -17.13 47.44
CA SER A 357 29.63 -17.16 48.87
C SER A 357 30.10 -15.93 49.66
N THR A 358 29.37 -14.80 49.58
CA THR A 358 29.35 -13.77 50.64
C THR A 358 28.07 -12.93 50.55
N PRO A 359 27.31 -12.70 51.65
CA PRO A 359 26.04 -11.98 51.59
C PRO A 359 26.18 -10.47 51.89
N GLU A 360 26.08 -9.63 50.86
CA GLU A 360 25.69 -8.23 51.09
C GLU A 360 24.25 -8.17 51.59
N LYS A 361 24.00 -7.60 52.79
CA LYS A 361 22.65 -7.50 53.36
C LYS A 361 21.68 -6.69 52.49
N ASN A 362 22.17 -5.66 51.79
CA ASN A 362 21.37 -4.91 50.80
C ASN A 362 21.04 -5.75 49.56
N GLY A 363 21.89 -6.73 49.23
CA GLY A 363 21.71 -7.60 48.08
C GLY A 363 20.46 -8.47 48.22
N LYS A 364 20.19 -9.02 49.41
CA LYS A 364 18.96 -9.79 49.68
C LYS A 364 17.70 -8.95 49.53
N GLU A 365 17.64 -7.76 50.13
CA GLU A 365 16.44 -6.90 50.04
C GLU A 365 16.18 -6.45 48.60
N MET A 366 17.24 -6.14 47.83
CA MET A 366 17.13 -5.88 46.39
C MET A 366 16.66 -7.13 45.62
N LEU A 367 17.18 -8.32 45.92
CA LEU A 367 16.77 -9.58 45.31
C LEU A 367 15.30 -9.91 45.59
N GLU A 368 14.84 -9.66 46.81
CA GLU A 368 13.47 -9.91 47.27
C GLU A 368 12.50 -8.88 46.68
N GLN A 369 12.90 -7.61 46.55
CA GLN A 369 12.16 -6.59 45.79
C GLN A 369 12.12 -6.92 44.28
N THR A 370 13.19 -7.44 43.68
CA THR A 370 13.15 -7.89 42.27
C THR A 370 12.35 -9.17 42.11
N LEU A 371 12.42 -10.13 43.03
CA LEU A 371 11.65 -11.37 43.00
C LEU A 371 10.15 -11.06 43.13
N GLN A 372 9.76 -10.20 44.09
CA GLN A 372 8.39 -9.73 44.22
C GLN A 372 7.90 -9.02 42.95
N LYS A 373 8.79 -8.28 42.25
CA LYS A 373 8.47 -7.63 40.98
C LYS A 373 8.43 -8.60 39.79
N VAL A 374 9.22 -9.68 39.80
CA VAL A 374 9.09 -10.79 38.85
C VAL A 374 7.77 -11.52 39.07
N ILE A 375 7.38 -11.79 40.32
CA ILE A 375 6.08 -12.37 40.67
C ILE A 375 4.92 -11.44 40.26
N GLU A 376 5.04 -10.11 40.46
CA GLU A 376 4.08 -9.12 39.95
C GLU A 376 3.97 -9.20 38.42
N LEU A 377 5.09 -9.19 37.70
CA LEU A 377 5.14 -9.25 36.24
C LEU A 377 4.65 -10.59 35.69
N GLU A 378 4.95 -11.71 36.35
CA GLU A 378 4.41 -13.04 36.04
C GLU A 378 2.90 -13.09 36.22
N ASN A 379 2.37 -12.56 37.33
CA ASN A 379 0.93 -12.51 37.56
C ASN A 379 0.26 -11.58 36.54
N ARG A 380 0.92 -10.48 36.15
CA ARG A 380 0.47 -9.60 35.08
C ARG A 380 0.49 -10.31 33.72
N LEU A 381 1.53 -11.08 33.42
CA LEU A 381 1.66 -11.90 32.21
C LEU A 381 0.61 -13.02 32.15
N LYS A 382 0.38 -13.75 33.25
CA LYS A 382 -0.72 -14.72 33.42
C LYS A 382 -2.09 -14.04 33.24
N SER A 383 -2.25 -12.77 33.65
CA SER A 383 -3.47 -11.99 33.39
C SER A 383 -3.61 -11.54 31.92
N PHE A 384 -2.50 -11.27 31.23
CA PHE A 384 -2.50 -10.97 29.79
C PHE A 384 -2.73 -12.21 28.96
N GLU A 385 -2.18 -13.36 29.34
CA GLU A 385 -2.42 -14.65 28.71
C GLU A 385 -3.89 -15.09 28.89
N LYS A 386 -4.48 -14.92 30.08
CA LYS A 386 -5.93 -15.11 30.29
C LYS A 386 -6.78 -14.17 29.41
N ARG A 387 -6.38 -12.90 29.25
CA ARG A 387 -7.05 -11.95 28.33
C ARG A 387 -6.86 -12.32 26.86
N SER A 388 -5.67 -12.76 26.47
CA SER A 388 -5.34 -13.23 25.12
C SER A 388 -6.15 -14.48 24.77
N ARG A 389 -6.29 -15.45 25.69
CA ARG A 389 -7.19 -16.60 25.52
C ARG A 389 -8.65 -16.20 25.36
N LYS A 390 -9.16 -15.24 26.16
CA LYS A 390 -10.52 -14.69 25.97
C LYS A 390 -10.70 -13.99 24.61
N LEU A 391 -9.72 -13.21 24.16
CA LEU A 391 -9.74 -12.56 22.83
C LEU A 391 -9.65 -13.59 21.69
N GLN A 392 -8.85 -14.65 21.85
CA GLN A 392 -8.78 -15.75 20.89
C GLN A 392 -10.10 -16.53 20.81
N GLU A 393 -10.80 -16.70 21.94
CA GLU A 393 -12.14 -17.29 21.97
C GLU A 393 -13.19 -16.36 21.34
N GLY A 394 -13.10 -15.05 21.60
CA GLY A 394 -13.91 -14.02 20.94
C GLY A 394 -13.72 -14.04 19.42
N ASN A 395 -12.48 -14.06 18.95
CA ASN A 395 -12.17 -14.20 17.52
C ASN A 395 -12.71 -15.52 16.93
N LYS A 396 -12.67 -16.64 17.68
CA LYS A 396 -13.28 -17.92 17.26
C LYS A 396 -14.82 -17.91 17.22
N LYS A 397 -15.47 -16.96 17.90
CA LYS A 397 -16.92 -16.71 17.81
C LYS A 397 -17.22 -15.82 16.60
N LEU A 398 -16.51 -14.69 16.49
CA LEU A 398 -16.60 -13.77 15.35
C LEU A 398 -16.29 -14.43 14.00
N THR A 399 -15.36 -15.40 13.92
CA THR A 399 -15.13 -16.14 12.66
C THR A 399 -16.31 -17.01 12.29
N LYS A 400 -16.93 -17.71 13.26
CA LYS A 400 -18.14 -18.52 13.00
C LYS A 400 -19.33 -17.67 12.57
N GLU A 401 -19.49 -16.51 13.20
CA GLU A 401 -20.50 -15.52 12.84
C GLU A 401 -20.25 -14.95 11.43
N ASN A 402 -18.99 -14.63 11.10
CA ASN A 402 -18.58 -14.20 9.76
C ASN A 402 -18.82 -15.29 8.69
N ASP A 403 -18.57 -16.57 9.01
CA ASP A 403 -18.83 -17.70 8.11
C ASP A 403 -20.33 -18.02 7.97
N PHE A 404 -21.13 -17.79 9.02
CA PHE A 404 -22.60 -17.80 8.94
C PHE A 404 -23.12 -16.65 8.06
N LEU A 405 -22.61 -15.44 8.23
CA LEU A 405 -22.97 -14.27 7.42
C LEU A 405 -22.57 -14.44 5.94
N LYS A 406 -21.41 -15.06 5.63
CA LYS A 406 -21.07 -15.46 4.25
C LYS A 406 -22.07 -16.46 3.68
N SER A 407 -22.49 -17.43 4.48
CA SER A 407 -23.46 -18.45 4.08
C SER A 407 -24.84 -17.82 3.80
N LEU A 408 -25.26 -16.86 4.63
CA LEU A 408 -26.48 -16.07 4.42
C LEU A 408 -26.38 -15.15 3.20
N LEU A 409 -25.23 -14.49 2.98
CA LEU A 409 -24.98 -13.68 1.78
C LEU A 409 -25.05 -14.53 0.51
N LYS A 410 -24.41 -15.70 0.49
CA LYS A 410 -24.50 -16.64 -0.65
C LYS A 410 -25.94 -17.10 -0.90
N GLN A 411 -26.72 -17.33 0.14
CA GLN A 411 -28.15 -17.65 -0.01
C GLN A 411 -28.96 -16.46 -0.54
N GLN A 412 -28.62 -15.22 -0.21
CA GLN A 412 -29.26 -14.02 -0.80
C GLN A 412 -28.84 -13.80 -2.26
N GLU A 413 -27.61 -14.15 -2.61
CA GLU A 413 -27.06 -14.12 -3.98
C GLU A 413 -27.79 -15.16 -4.86
N GLU A 414 -27.87 -16.43 -4.42
CA GLU A 414 -28.65 -17.49 -5.09
C GLU A 414 -30.15 -17.13 -5.24
N ASN A 415 -30.74 -16.49 -4.22
CA ASN A 415 -32.12 -15.98 -4.28
C ASN A 415 -32.29 -14.77 -5.22
N ALA A 416 -31.22 -14.03 -5.51
CA ALA A 416 -31.25 -12.92 -6.46
C ALA A 416 -31.10 -13.43 -7.90
N GLU A 417 -30.17 -14.37 -8.15
CA GLU A 417 -30.01 -15.06 -9.43
C GLU A 417 -31.33 -15.74 -9.85
N ALA A 418 -31.98 -16.49 -8.96
CA ALA A 418 -33.27 -17.13 -9.24
C ALA A 418 -34.38 -16.13 -9.63
N ARG A 419 -34.39 -14.93 -9.03
CA ARG A 419 -35.34 -13.86 -9.39
C ARG A 419 -34.98 -13.20 -10.71
N GLU A 420 -33.71 -13.14 -11.07
CA GLU A 420 -33.27 -12.66 -12.39
C GLU A 420 -33.68 -13.64 -13.49
N GLU A 421 -33.56 -14.95 -13.28
CA GLU A 421 -34.07 -15.98 -14.19
C GLU A 421 -35.61 -15.89 -14.38
N GLU A 422 -36.38 -15.70 -13.30
CA GLU A 422 -37.83 -15.47 -13.36
C GLU A 422 -38.16 -14.19 -14.15
N LEU A 423 -37.45 -13.09 -13.91
CA LEU A 423 -37.63 -11.82 -14.63
C LEU A 423 -37.26 -11.93 -16.10
N GLU A 424 -36.20 -12.66 -16.47
CA GLU A 424 -35.91 -12.97 -17.86
C GLU A 424 -37.04 -13.80 -18.50
N GLN A 425 -37.59 -14.80 -17.80
CA GLN A 425 -38.67 -15.63 -18.32
C GLN A 425 -39.95 -14.81 -18.55
N LEU A 426 -40.29 -13.91 -17.63
CA LEU A 426 -41.37 -12.94 -17.81
C LEU A 426 -41.10 -11.97 -18.96
N GLN A 427 -39.86 -11.50 -19.13
CA GLN A 427 -39.49 -10.62 -20.25
C GLN A 427 -39.56 -11.35 -21.60
N ARG A 428 -39.16 -12.63 -21.67
CA ARG A 428 -39.35 -13.51 -22.83
C ARG A 428 -40.84 -13.63 -23.17
N GLY A 429 -41.68 -13.96 -22.19
CA GLY A 429 -43.14 -14.02 -22.36
C GLY A 429 -43.77 -12.69 -22.82
N SER A 430 -43.32 -11.56 -22.28
CA SER A 430 -43.77 -10.22 -22.68
C SER A 430 -43.44 -9.94 -24.16
N LYS A 431 -42.23 -10.27 -24.62
CA LYS A 431 -41.81 -10.12 -26.02
C LYS A 431 -42.68 -10.96 -26.97
N ASP A 432 -43.13 -12.14 -26.54
CA ASP A 432 -44.04 -12.98 -27.34
C ASP A 432 -45.48 -12.44 -27.36
N VAL A 433 -45.98 -11.91 -26.24
CA VAL A 433 -47.26 -11.17 -26.19
C VAL A 433 -47.23 -9.93 -27.09
N GLU A 434 -46.10 -9.22 -27.19
CA GLU A 434 -45.94 -8.10 -28.12
C GLU A 434 -45.97 -8.53 -29.60
N LYS A 435 -45.34 -9.66 -29.96
CA LYS A 435 -45.46 -10.25 -31.31
C LYS A 435 -46.92 -10.60 -31.63
N HIS A 436 -47.64 -11.22 -30.70
CA HIS A 436 -49.07 -11.52 -30.87
C HIS A 436 -49.92 -10.26 -31.01
N LYS A 437 -49.64 -9.22 -30.22
CA LYS A 437 -50.29 -7.91 -30.33
C LYS A 437 -50.04 -7.25 -31.69
N ALA A 438 -48.81 -7.32 -32.21
CA ALA A 438 -48.48 -6.81 -33.54
C ALA A 438 -49.23 -7.55 -34.66
N GLY A 439 -49.25 -8.88 -34.63
CA GLY A 439 -50.01 -9.69 -35.61
C GLY A 439 -51.53 -9.54 -35.51
N LEU A 440 -52.06 -9.17 -34.34
CA LEU A 440 -53.47 -8.76 -34.20
C LEU A 440 -53.72 -7.35 -34.76
N GLN A 441 -52.79 -6.41 -34.56
CA GLN A 441 -52.89 -5.06 -35.13
C GLN A 441 -52.84 -5.08 -36.66
N GLU A 442 -52.00 -5.93 -37.25
CA GLU A 442 -51.93 -6.13 -38.71
C GLU A 442 -53.27 -6.64 -39.25
N LYS A 443 -53.89 -7.63 -38.61
CA LYS A 443 -55.23 -8.14 -38.96
C LYS A 443 -56.34 -7.10 -38.79
N ILE A 444 -56.25 -6.23 -37.78
CA ILE A 444 -57.18 -5.10 -37.64
C ILE A 444 -57.04 -4.15 -38.84
N SER A 445 -55.82 -3.78 -39.21
CA SER A 445 -55.57 -2.91 -40.37
C SER A 445 -55.76 -3.60 -41.73
N GLU A 446 -55.92 -4.92 -41.78
CA GLU A 446 -56.47 -5.66 -42.91
C GLU A 446 -58.00 -5.53 -42.98
N LEU A 447 -58.70 -5.85 -41.90
CA LEU A 447 -60.16 -5.70 -41.81
C LEU A 447 -60.60 -4.24 -42.02
N GLU A 448 -59.80 -3.24 -41.62
CA GLU A 448 -60.06 -1.83 -41.91
C GLU A 448 -59.92 -1.51 -43.41
N ARG A 449 -58.97 -2.14 -44.12
CA ARG A 449 -58.85 -2.04 -45.60
C ARG A 449 -60.03 -2.71 -46.29
N GLU A 450 -60.49 -3.86 -45.82
CA GLU A 450 -61.70 -4.52 -46.32
C GLU A 450 -62.96 -3.67 -46.08
N VAL A 451 -63.17 -3.20 -44.85
CA VAL A 451 -64.32 -2.36 -44.49
C VAL A 451 -64.33 -1.03 -45.26
N THR A 452 -63.17 -0.42 -45.51
CA THR A 452 -63.10 0.79 -46.36
C THR A 452 -63.32 0.49 -47.84
N SER A 453 -62.90 -0.69 -48.34
CA SER A 453 -63.23 -1.17 -49.68
C SER A 453 -64.74 -1.42 -49.85
N LEU A 454 -65.36 -2.16 -48.92
CA LEU A 454 -66.80 -2.42 -48.89
C LEU A 454 -67.62 -1.12 -48.75
N ARG A 455 -67.18 -0.17 -47.91
CA ARG A 455 -67.80 1.16 -47.84
C ARG A 455 -67.70 1.94 -49.15
N ARG A 456 -66.60 1.80 -49.90
CA ARG A 456 -66.45 2.41 -51.24
C ARG A 456 -67.41 1.75 -52.24
N GLN A 457 -67.51 0.42 -52.24
CA GLN A 457 -68.49 -0.30 -53.08
C GLN A 457 -69.93 0.11 -52.74
N VAL A 458 -70.30 0.20 -51.46
CA VAL A 458 -71.63 0.67 -51.03
C VAL A 458 -71.88 2.13 -51.45
N ALA A 459 -70.88 3.00 -51.32
CA ALA A 459 -70.96 4.38 -51.81
C ALA A 459 -71.12 4.47 -53.34
N GLU A 460 -70.46 3.58 -54.08
CA GLU A 460 -70.59 3.47 -55.54
C GLU A 460 -71.96 2.91 -55.97
N THR A 461 -72.47 1.88 -55.31
CA THR A 461 -73.85 1.39 -55.56
C THR A 461 -74.89 2.43 -55.19
N ASN A 462 -74.66 3.23 -54.14
CA ASN A 462 -75.53 4.35 -53.81
C ASN A 462 -75.40 5.50 -54.81
N ARG A 463 -74.21 5.77 -55.35
CA ARG A 463 -74.03 6.75 -56.42
C ARG A 463 -74.77 6.32 -57.69
N LEU A 464 -74.60 5.07 -58.14
CA LEU A 464 -75.34 4.49 -59.26
C LEU A 464 -76.86 4.45 -59.00
N LYS A 465 -77.30 4.19 -57.77
CA LYS A 465 -78.71 4.29 -57.38
C LYS A 465 -79.21 5.72 -57.51
N ASN A 466 -78.46 6.71 -57.02
CA ASN A 466 -78.83 8.12 -57.09
C ASN A 466 -78.81 8.64 -58.53
N GLU A 467 -77.84 8.23 -59.35
CA GLU A 467 -77.79 8.50 -60.81
C GLU A 467 -79.04 7.92 -61.49
N ASN A 468 -79.43 6.69 -61.14
CA ASN A 468 -80.67 6.08 -61.65
C ASN A 468 -81.94 6.77 -61.10
N GLU A 469 -81.91 7.28 -59.86
CA GLU A 469 -83.00 8.04 -59.23
C GLU A 469 -83.11 9.45 -59.85
N GLU A 470 -82.01 10.07 -60.27
CA GLU A 470 -81.97 11.30 -61.07
C GLU A 470 -82.43 11.07 -62.52
N VAL A 471 -82.04 9.96 -63.15
CA VAL A 471 -82.59 9.54 -64.45
C VAL A 471 -84.09 9.34 -64.35
N MET A 472 -84.59 8.62 -63.36
CA MET A 472 -86.03 8.46 -63.11
C MET A 472 -86.72 9.81 -62.85
N ASN A 473 -86.14 10.69 -62.03
CA ASN A 473 -86.65 12.05 -61.83
C ASN A 473 -86.65 12.89 -63.12
N SER A 474 -85.70 12.68 -64.03
CA SER A 474 -85.65 13.36 -65.33
C SER A 474 -86.71 12.81 -66.29
N VAL A 475 -86.95 11.50 -66.26
CA VAL A 475 -88.04 10.83 -66.99
C VAL A 475 -89.39 11.30 -66.44
N GLU A 476 -89.60 11.35 -65.12
CA GLU A 476 -90.81 11.90 -64.51
C GLU A 476 -91.00 13.40 -64.83
N LYS A 477 -89.94 14.21 -64.87
CA LYS A 477 -90.03 15.62 -65.29
C LYS A 477 -90.37 15.77 -66.77
N LEU A 478 -89.84 14.91 -67.64
CA LEU A 478 -90.23 14.84 -69.05
C LEU A 478 -91.70 14.41 -69.19
N GLN A 479 -92.11 13.36 -68.47
CA GLN A 479 -93.49 12.85 -68.41
C GLN A 479 -94.47 13.94 -67.94
N HIS A 480 -94.20 14.59 -66.81
CA HIS A 480 -95.00 15.71 -66.29
C HIS A 480 -94.96 16.98 -67.17
N SER A 481 -93.95 17.14 -68.03
CA SER A 481 -93.93 18.20 -69.04
C SER A 481 -94.78 17.87 -70.28
N ALA A 482 -94.85 16.59 -70.66
CA ALA A 482 -95.67 16.10 -71.78
C ALA A 482 -97.16 16.01 -71.40
N ASP A 483 -97.46 15.52 -70.20
CA ASP A 483 -98.82 15.29 -69.73
C ASP A 483 -99.55 16.60 -69.34
N LYS A 484 -98.82 17.71 -69.16
CA LYS A 484 -99.43 19.05 -68.98
C LYS A 484 -100.07 19.61 -70.25
N ALA A 485 -100.03 18.88 -71.37
CA ALA A 485 -100.65 19.25 -72.64
C ALA A 485 -101.95 18.46 -72.98
N LYS A 486 -102.43 17.54 -72.13
CA LYS A 486 -103.64 16.72 -72.39
C LYS A 486 -104.41 16.36 -71.12
N SER A 487 -105.68 16.78 -71.03
CA SER A 487 -106.63 16.48 -69.93
C SER A 487 -106.20 17.02 -68.54
N GLU A 488 -107.01 17.66 -67.71
CA GLU A 488 -108.46 17.85 -67.61
C GLU A 488 -109.29 16.60 -67.24
N MET A 489 -110.09 16.76 -66.16
CA MET A 489 -111.11 15.87 -65.58
C MET A 489 -110.70 14.62 -64.75
N ALA A 490 -111.58 14.37 -63.77
CA ALA A 490 -111.95 13.09 -63.13
C ALA A 490 -111.09 12.46 -61.99
N THR A 491 -111.74 12.39 -60.80
CA THR A 491 -111.81 11.27 -59.83
C THR A 491 -110.51 10.54 -59.40
N THR A 492 -110.01 10.66 -58.17
CA THR A 492 -110.53 10.16 -56.87
C THR A 492 -110.60 8.63 -56.69
N GLN A 493 -110.26 8.18 -55.46
CA GLN A 493 -110.46 6.83 -54.88
C GLN A 493 -109.34 5.80 -55.20
N VAL A 494 -108.26 5.69 -54.41
CA VAL A 494 -108.14 5.09 -53.05
C VAL A 494 -108.23 3.54 -53.04
N ARG A 495 -107.12 2.84 -52.76
CA ARG A 495 -106.86 2.10 -51.49
C ARG A 495 -105.51 1.32 -51.52
N SER A 496 -104.95 1.05 -50.34
CA SER A 496 -103.75 0.23 -50.04
C SER A 496 -102.39 0.80 -50.50
N GLY A 497 -101.31 0.71 -49.72
CA GLY A 497 -101.25 0.27 -48.32
C GLY A 497 -99.90 0.56 -47.63
N GLN A 498 -99.97 1.25 -46.50
CA GLN A 498 -99.27 0.96 -45.23
C GLN A 498 -97.90 0.23 -45.35
N CYS A 499 -96.78 0.84 -44.94
CA CYS A 499 -96.60 1.23 -43.54
C CYS A 499 -95.63 2.40 -43.29
N ASP A 500 -96.16 3.54 -42.83
CA ASP A 500 -95.37 4.59 -42.16
C ASP A 500 -95.15 4.23 -40.68
N CYS A 501 -93.95 3.76 -40.33
CA CYS A 501 -93.51 3.65 -38.95
C CYS A 501 -93.17 5.03 -38.37
N LYS A 502 -94.21 5.74 -37.91
CA LYS A 502 -94.12 7.08 -37.30
C LYS A 502 -93.07 7.15 -36.20
N THR A 503 -92.23 8.18 -36.26
CA THR A 503 -91.24 8.54 -35.25
C THR A 503 -91.88 8.84 -33.90
N THR A 504 -91.81 7.88 -32.96
CA THR A 504 -92.23 8.06 -31.56
C THR A 504 -91.19 8.88 -30.78
N THR A 505 -91.06 10.17 -31.11
CA THR A 505 -90.16 11.12 -30.42
C THR A 505 -90.73 11.55 -29.06
N THR A 506 -90.65 10.64 -28.09
CA THR A 506 -91.07 10.90 -26.70
C THR A 506 -90.28 12.06 -26.09
N LYS A 507 -90.97 13.17 -25.85
CA LYS A 507 -90.41 14.39 -25.23
C LYS A 507 -89.98 14.16 -23.78
N VAL A 508 -88.70 13.84 -23.56
CA VAL A 508 -88.05 14.00 -22.24
C VAL A 508 -87.22 15.28 -22.27
N LYS A 509 -87.51 16.22 -21.37
CA LYS A 509 -86.83 17.53 -21.31
C LYS A 509 -85.45 17.41 -20.69
N PHE A 510 -84.49 18.20 -21.18
CA PHE A 510 -83.11 18.26 -20.70
C PHE A 510 -83.01 18.47 -19.18
N LYS A 511 -82.29 17.58 -18.50
CA LYS A 511 -81.60 17.89 -17.23
C LYS A 511 -80.26 17.15 -17.14
N THR A 512 -79.23 17.92 -16.79
CA THR A 512 -77.82 17.63 -16.56
C THR A 512 -77.48 16.20 -16.12
N ALA A 513 -76.74 15.45 -16.95
CA ALA A 513 -76.30 14.09 -16.64
C ALA A 513 -75.06 14.08 -15.70
N LYS A 514 -75.27 13.77 -14.41
CA LYS A 514 -74.16 13.46 -13.48
C LYS A 514 -73.55 12.09 -13.81
N LYS A 515 -72.25 12.06 -14.13
CA LYS A 515 -71.52 10.88 -14.64
C LYS A 515 -71.18 9.87 -13.54
N LYS A 516 -71.86 8.71 -13.56
CA LYS A 516 -71.56 7.45 -12.83
C LYS A 516 -72.07 6.30 -13.75
N ARG A 517 -71.46 5.11 -13.83
CA ARG A 517 -70.30 4.48 -13.16
C ARG A 517 -69.78 3.32 -14.03
N SER A 518 -68.50 2.98 -13.98
CA SER A 518 -67.98 1.65 -14.36
C SER A 518 -66.74 1.24 -13.54
N VAL A 519 -66.64 1.74 -12.31
CA VAL A 519 -65.59 1.37 -11.35
C VAL A 519 -65.90 -0.03 -10.81
N GLY A 520 -65.20 -1.05 -11.35
CA GLY A 520 -65.46 -2.46 -10.99
C GLY A 520 -64.37 -3.48 -11.32
N ARG A 521 -63.14 -3.07 -11.70
CA ARG A 521 -62.02 -4.01 -11.95
C ARG A 521 -60.70 -3.65 -11.26
N TYR A 522 -60.42 -2.37 -11.00
CA TYR A 522 -59.16 -1.96 -10.35
C TYR A 522 -59.13 -2.20 -8.84
N HIS A 523 -60.27 -2.22 -8.16
CA HIS A 523 -60.33 -2.39 -6.70
C HIS A 523 -60.09 -3.84 -6.26
N THR A 524 -60.50 -4.83 -7.05
CA THR A 524 -60.22 -6.24 -6.79
C THR A 524 -58.74 -6.59 -6.99
N ILE A 525 -58.07 -6.01 -7.99
CA ILE A 525 -56.64 -6.21 -8.21
C ILE A 525 -55.82 -5.58 -7.08
N LEU A 526 -56.17 -4.37 -6.64
CA LEU A 526 -55.52 -3.71 -5.50
C LEU A 526 -55.71 -4.52 -4.21
N ASN A 527 -56.93 -4.98 -3.92
CA ASN A 527 -57.20 -5.76 -2.70
C ASN A 527 -56.57 -7.16 -2.75
N HIS A 528 -56.34 -7.73 -3.94
CA HIS A 528 -55.57 -8.97 -4.10
C HIS A 528 -54.07 -8.74 -3.85
N SER A 529 -53.50 -7.64 -4.38
CA SER A 529 -52.12 -7.21 -4.10
C SER A 529 -51.90 -6.97 -2.59
N ILE A 530 -52.80 -6.25 -1.92
CA ILE A 530 -52.75 -6.03 -0.46
C ILE A 530 -52.82 -7.36 0.30
N LYS A 531 -53.68 -8.30 -0.12
CA LYS A 531 -53.76 -9.62 0.51
C LYS A 531 -52.48 -10.44 0.33
N VAL A 532 -51.87 -10.40 -0.87
CA VAL A 532 -50.59 -11.08 -1.12
C VAL A 532 -49.45 -10.47 -0.28
N MET A 533 -49.42 -9.15 -0.10
CA MET A 533 -48.45 -8.50 0.80
C MET A 533 -48.68 -8.84 2.27
N SER A 534 -49.94 -9.03 2.71
CA SER A 534 -50.24 -9.41 4.10
C SER A 534 -49.58 -10.72 4.53
N ASN A 535 -49.57 -11.73 3.64
CA ASN A 535 -48.96 -13.03 3.88
C ASN A 535 -47.42 -13.02 3.95
N VAL A 536 -46.76 -11.90 3.65
CA VAL A 536 -45.29 -11.76 3.78
C VAL A 536 -44.89 -11.43 5.23
N PHE A 537 -45.78 -10.88 6.04
CA PHE A 537 -45.48 -10.42 7.40
C PHE A 537 -45.88 -11.40 8.52
N GLU A 538 -46.59 -12.49 8.22
CA GLU A 538 -47.02 -13.49 9.22
C GLU A 538 -45.87 -14.38 9.78
N ASN A 539 -44.62 -14.21 9.32
CA ASN A 539 -43.45 -14.99 9.75
C ASN A 539 -42.52 -14.26 10.74
N LEU A 540 -42.99 -13.21 11.43
CA LEU A 540 -42.23 -12.49 12.46
C LEU A 540 -42.74 -12.65 13.91
N ASP A 541 -43.74 -13.51 14.13
CA ASP A 541 -44.16 -13.94 15.48
C ASP A 541 -43.23 -15.02 16.06
N LYS A 542 -41.98 -14.63 16.35
CA LYS A 542 -41.03 -15.29 17.29
C LYS A 542 -39.77 -14.43 17.46
N ASP A 543 -39.82 -13.52 18.44
CA ASP A 543 -38.99 -13.64 19.64
C ASP A 543 -39.49 -12.63 20.69
N LYS A 544 -40.01 -13.16 21.80
CA LYS A 544 -40.32 -12.38 23.00
C LYS A 544 -39.16 -12.58 23.97
N ASP A 545 -38.50 -11.50 24.37
CA ASP A 545 -37.75 -11.39 25.62
C ASP A 545 -37.29 -9.94 25.85
N TRP A 546 -38.20 -9.11 26.37
CA TRP A 546 -37.89 -7.91 27.17
C TRP A 546 -39.11 -7.58 28.04
N GLU A 547 -39.08 -8.03 29.30
CA GLU A 547 -40.12 -7.72 30.28
C GLU A 547 -39.94 -6.32 30.89
N ASP A 548 -41.06 -5.61 30.94
CA ASP A 548 -41.56 -4.74 32.00
C ASP A 548 -40.62 -4.39 33.19
N VAL A 549 -40.40 -3.08 33.39
CA VAL A 549 -40.20 -2.49 34.72
C VAL A 549 -40.96 -1.16 34.80
N SER A 550 -42.15 -1.19 35.40
CA SER A 550 -42.88 -0.01 35.91
C SER A 550 -42.55 0.28 37.39
N GLU A 551 -43.26 1.25 37.99
CA GLU A 551 -43.10 1.83 39.35
C GLU A 551 -41.91 2.80 39.50
N SER A 552 -41.98 3.91 40.26
CA SER A 552 -43.01 4.49 41.17
C SER A 552 -43.29 5.99 40.83
N SER A 553 -44.42 6.64 41.15
CA SER A 553 -44.98 7.05 42.47
C SER A 553 -43.96 7.77 43.39
N ASP A 554 -44.19 8.93 44.03
CA ASP A 554 -45.26 9.98 44.03
C ASP A 554 -44.54 11.36 44.21
N SER A 555 -45.09 12.59 44.19
CA SER A 555 -46.35 13.15 44.70
C SER A 555 -46.57 14.59 44.12
N GLU A 556 -47.79 15.04 43.80
CA GLU A 556 -48.73 15.83 44.63
C GLU A 556 -48.33 17.29 44.98
N THR A 557 -48.91 18.27 44.26
CA THR A 557 -49.67 19.41 44.86
C THR A 557 -50.32 20.29 43.77
N HIS A 558 -51.44 20.93 44.11
CA HIS A 558 -52.10 21.93 43.26
C HIS A 558 -51.48 23.32 43.42
N ILE A 559 -51.54 24.15 42.36
CA ILE A 559 -52.26 25.44 42.35
C ILE A 559 -52.23 26.05 40.94
N SER A 560 -53.39 26.51 40.48
CA SER A 560 -53.53 27.27 39.23
C SER A 560 -53.57 28.77 39.50
N GLN A 561 -52.69 29.57 38.89
CA GLN A 561 -53.04 30.94 38.46
C GLN A 561 -52.03 31.58 37.49
N ASN A 562 -52.57 32.04 36.36
CA ASN A 562 -52.22 33.20 35.53
C ASN A 562 -50.75 33.56 35.19
N LEU A 563 -50.57 33.81 33.89
CA LEU A 563 -49.46 34.51 33.24
C LEU A 563 -49.16 35.87 33.90
N GLY A 564 -47.90 36.32 33.84
CA GLY A 564 -47.59 37.75 33.72
C GLY A 564 -46.33 38.30 34.41
N THR A 565 -45.83 37.67 35.48
CA THR A 565 -45.00 38.41 36.46
C THR A 565 -43.48 38.19 36.35
N VAL A 566 -43.01 37.00 35.98
CA VAL A 566 -41.59 36.60 36.16
C VAL A 566 -40.60 37.32 35.22
N VAL A 567 -41.07 37.83 34.07
CA VAL A 567 -40.20 38.45 33.04
C VAL A 567 -39.68 39.85 33.44
N VAL A 568 -40.23 40.46 34.51
CA VAL A 568 -39.96 41.86 34.87
C VAL A 568 -38.85 42.00 35.94
N GLU A 569 -38.70 41.06 36.87
CA GLU A 569 -37.90 41.29 38.09
C GLU A 569 -36.37 41.13 37.94
N THR A 570 -35.86 40.43 36.91
CA THR A 570 -34.40 40.23 36.74
C THR A 570 -33.66 41.43 36.14
N SER A 571 -34.35 42.54 35.87
CA SER A 571 -33.83 43.64 35.05
C SER A 571 -33.68 45.00 35.75
N GLN A 572 -33.38 45.05 37.07
CA GLN A 572 -32.89 46.27 37.72
C GLN A 572 -32.19 46.11 39.09
N LYS A 573 -30.85 45.97 39.10
CA LYS A 573 -29.96 46.57 40.13
C LYS A 573 -28.68 47.08 39.44
N ILE A 574 -28.65 48.36 39.06
CA ILE A 574 -28.06 49.49 39.81
C ILE A 574 -26.59 49.77 39.40
N SER A 575 -26.46 50.76 38.51
CA SER A 575 -25.34 51.71 38.38
C SER A 575 -25.66 52.98 39.23
N PRO A 576 -24.90 54.10 39.28
CA PRO A 576 -23.77 54.55 38.43
C PRO A 576 -22.61 55.24 39.22
N MET A 577 -21.90 56.18 38.58
CA MET A 577 -20.90 57.16 39.09
C MET A 577 -19.46 56.64 39.38
N GLU A 578 -18.37 57.34 38.99
CA GLU A 578 -18.28 58.53 38.10
C GLU A 578 -16.88 58.77 37.45
N ASP A 579 -16.92 59.47 36.30
CA ASP A 579 -15.97 60.44 35.72
C ASP A 579 -14.79 60.01 34.79
N LYS A 580 -14.54 60.93 33.83
CA LYS A 580 -13.44 61.04 32.82
C LYS A 580 -13.38 59.94 31.74
N ARG A 581 -13.99 60.07 30.56
CA ARG A 581 -13.95 61.12 29.47
C ARG A 581 -12.57 61.27 28.81
N ASP A 582 -12.44 61.39 27.48
CA ASP A 582 -13.48 61.52 26.42
C ASP A 582 -13.01 61.02 25.03
N GLN A 583 -13.98 60.64 24.18
CA GLN A 583 -14.17 60.86 22.70
C GLN A 583 -12.96 60.91 21.72
N LYS A 584 -13.05 60.56 20.42
CA LYS A 584 -14.13 60.18 19.46
C LYS A 584 -13.47 59.38 18.29
N GLU A 585 -14.09 58.35 17.69
CA GLU A 585 -14.93 58.38 16.47
C GLU A 585 -14.21 58.83 15.18
N GLY A 586 -14.32 58.06 14.08
CA GLY A 586 -13.81 58.43 12.75
C GLY A 586 -13.37 57.22 11.91
N ASP A 587 -13.71 57.22 10.62
CA ASP A 587 -13.61 56.07 9.70
C ASP A 587 -12.69 56.35 8.48
N GLN A 588 -12.24 55.28 7.81
CA GLN A 588 -11.80 55.20 6.40
C GLN A 588 -10.59 56.00 5.81
N THR A 589 -10.05 55.38 4.75
CA THR A 589 -9.33 55.92 3.56
C THR A 589 -7.90 56.52 3.63
N GLU A 590 -7.01 55.85 2.89
CA GLU A 590 -6.07 56.35 1.86
C GLU A 590 -5.14 57.58 2.06
N ASP A 591 -3.85 57.24 2.07
CA ASP A 591 -2.77 57.77 1.21
C ASP A 591 -1.98 59.06 1.55
N SER A 592 -0.65 58.91 1.34
CA SER A 592 0.37 59.88 0.93
C SER A 592 0.83 61.10 1.76
N GLN A 593 2.18 61.11 1.87
CA GLN A 593 3.10 62.26 1.86
C GLN A 593 3.27 63.21 3.07
N VAL A 594 4.53 63.21 3.59
CA VAL A 594 5.40 64.41 3.81
C VAL A 594 5.00 65.34 4.99
N GLN A 595 5.89 65.80 5.90
CA GLN A 595 7.34 66.04 5.81
C GLN A 595 8.11 65.94 7.15
N GLY A 596 9.36 65.46 7.10
CA GLY A 596 10.50 66.24 7.59
C GLY A 596 11.00 66.11 9.05
N LYS A 597 12.08 65.32 9.22
CA LYS A 597 13.37 65.86 9.74
C LYS A 597 14.58 64.91 9.47
N ARG A 598 15.32 65.24 8.39
CA ARG A 598 16.71 64.90 8.00
C ARG A 598 17.17 63.41 8.07
N ILE A 599 17.49 62.69 6.98
CA ILE A 599 18.47 62.92 5.87
C ILE A 599 19.93 62.78 6.37
N ALA A 600 20.85 61.94 5.86
CA ALA A 600 20.92 60.98 4.72
C ALA A 600 21.73 59.71 5.17
N GLN A 601 21.82 58.53 4.50
CA GLN A 601 22.17 58.17 3.09
C GLN A 601 23.59 58.68 2.70
N ILE A 602 24.52 57.97 2.05
CA ILE A 602 24.50 56.96 0.95
C ILE A 602 25.69 55.95 1.08
N TYR A 603 25.62 54.80 0.38
CA TYR A 603 26.73 53.86 0.11
C TYR A 603 27.59 54.28 -1.11
N SER A 604 28.92 54.17 -1.04
CA SER A 604 29.77 53.82 -2.21
C SER A 604 31.21 53.44 -1.82
N ASN A 605 31.85 52.60 -2.66
CA ASN A 605 33.29 52.32 -2.62
C ASN A 605 34.01 53.14 -3.72
N THR A 606 35.28 53.51 -3.50
CA THR A 606 36.32 53.56 -4.56
C THR A 606 37.74 53.59 -3.96
N ASP A 607 38.74 53.29 -4.80
CA ASP A 607 40.17 53.15 -4.47
C ASP A 607 40.91 54.43 -4.05
N GLY A 608 42.06 54.27 -3.37
CA GLY A 608 43.03 55.35 -3.15
C GLY A 608 44.13 55.09 -2.09
N LYS A 609 45.35 54.71 -2.52
CA LYS A 609 46.59 54.75 -1.71
C LYS A 609 47.42 56.01 -2.08
N PRO A 610 48.53 56.33 -1.38
CA PRO A 610 48.76 56.56 0.05
C PRO A 610 49.32 58.01 0.27
N PRO A 611 49.83 58.44 1.46
CA PRO A 611 51.27 58.22 1.77
C PRO A 611 51.73 58.26 3.27
N LYS A 612 52.85 57.59 3.54
CA LYS A 612 54.04 57.95 4.38
C LYS A 612 53.98 58.74 5.72
N ASP A 613 54.64 58.13 6.72
CA ASP A 613 55.82 58.61 7.51
C ASP A 613 55.71 59.37 8.87
N TYR A 614 56.46 58.82 9.86
CA TYR A 614 57.07 59.43 11.08
C TYR A 614 56.12 59.99 12.18
N PHE A 615 56.44 60.08 13.50
CA PHE A 615 57.65 59.90 14.36
C PHE A 615 57.32 59.02 15.61
N HIS A 616 58.22 58.18 16.17
CA HIS A 616 59.02 58.36 17.43
C HIS A 616 58.28 58.90 18.68
N TYR A 617 58.57 58.52 19.94
CA TYR A 617 59.45 57.50 20.58
C TYR A 617 59.09 57.38 22.08
N LYS A 618 59.26 56.21 22.72
CA LYS A 618 60.13 56.01 23.92
C LYS A 618 60.11 54.58 24.45
N ASN A 619 61.27 54.14 24.97
CA ASN A 619 61.53 52.80 25.51
C ASN A 619 61.30 52.74 27.03
N VAL A 620 61.27 51.52 27.62
CA VAL A 620 62.11 51.21 28.80
C VAL A 620 62.35 49.68 28.98
N LYS A 621 63.64 49.31 29.00
CA LYS A 621 64.31 48.16 29.64
C LYS A 621 63.89 46.69 29.35
N LYS A 622 64.82 45.95 28.72
CA LYS A 622 65.16 44.54 29.05
C LYS A 622 66.25 44.50 30.17
N PRO A 623 66.61 43.33 30.74
CA PRO A 623 67.66 42.46 30.15
C PRO A 623 67.15 41.01 29.88
N THR A 624 67.71 40.09 29.07
CA THR A 624 69.08 39.58 28.78
C THR A 624 69.71 38.81 29.96
N PHE A 625 70.40 37.66 29.84
CA PHE A 625 70.89 36.79 28.73
C PHE A 625 70.37 35.33 28.89
N GLU A 626 70.76 34.23 28.21
CA GLU A 626 71.74 33.92 27.14
C GLU A 626 71.17 32.79 26.23
N LYS A 627 71.89 31.66 26.00
CA LYS A 627 71.57 30.50 25.14
C LYS A 627 72.17 29.21 25.69
N LYS A 628 71.58 28.04 25.38
CA LYS A 628 72.27 26.89 24.72
C LYS A 628 71.40 25.62 24.53
N THR A 629 71.41 25.17 23.28
CA THR A 629 71.29 23.79 22.74
C THR A 629 71.26 22.58 23.70
N GLY A 630 70.38 21.59 23.44
CA GLY A 630 70.52 20.23 23.97
C GLY A 630 69.36 19.26 23.64
N ASN A 631 69.61 18.26 22.79
CA ASN A 631 68.69 17.21 22.31
C ASN A 631 68.14 16.26 23.42
N ILE A 632 66.92 15.72 23.23
CA ILE A 632 66.47 14.30 23.50
C ILE A 632 66.63 13.77 24.96
N GLN A 633 65.66 13.14 25.67
CA GLN A 633 64.63 12.16 25.25
C GLN A 633 63.39 12.11 26.20
N LYS A 634 62.38 11.34 25.76
CA LYS A 634 61.18 10.83 26.46
C LYS A 634 61.32 10.61 28.00
N SER A 635 60.29 11.02 28.76
CA SER A 635 59.80 10.24 29.92
C SER A 635 58.31 10.51 30.20
N SER A 636 57.65 9.53 30.80
CA SER A 636 56.25 9.49 31.22
C SER A 636 55.92 10.38 32.42
N HIS A 637 54.63 10.67 32.66
CA HIS A 637 53.94 10.18 33.86
C HIS A 637 52.41 10.30 33.76
N THR A 638 51.71 9.30 34.30
CA THR A 638 50.24 9.27 34.44
C THR A 638 49.83 9.91 35.76
N ALA A 639 48.74 10.70 35.76
CA ALA A 639 48.09 11.14 36.99
C ALA A 639 46.56 10.95 36.89
N VAL A 640 46.04 10.05 37.74
CA VAL A 640 44.60 9.86 37.99
C VAL A 640 44.26 10.55 39.31
N PRO A 641 43.07 11.16 39.42
CA PRO A 641 42.35 11.09 40.68
C PRO A 641 40.91 10.60 40.46
N SER A 642 40.67 9.36 40.89
CA SER A 642 39.32 8.93 41.27
C SER A 642 39.12 9.29 42.75
N ARG A 643 38.00 9.92 43.09
CA ARG A 643 37.38 9.72 44.41
C ARG A 643 35.87 9.92 44.33
N VAL A 644 35.16 8.97 44.91
CA VAL A 644 33.71 8.96 45.07
C VAL A 644 33.33 9.83 46.26
N ASN A 645 32.18 10.50 46.21
CA ASN A 645 31.36 10.60 47.42
C ASN A 645 29.87 10.50 47.11
N ARG A 646 29.06 10.13 48.11
CA ARG A 646 27.72 9.56 47.94
C ARG A 646 26.80 10.02 49.07
N GLU A 647 25.78 10.82 48.76
CA GLU A 647 24.78 11.21 49.75
C GLU A 647 23.34 11.18 49.22
N LYS A 648 22.40 10.84 50.10
CA LYS A 648 20.97 10.65 49.81
C LYS A 648 20.16 11.73 50.53
N TRP A 649 19.38 12.53 49.81
CA TRP A 649 18.35 13.37 50.43
C TRP A 649 17.04 13.29 49.64
N LYS A 650 15.91 13.11 50.33
CA LYS A 650 14.56 13.09 49.76
C LYS A 650 13.86 14.44 50.03
N ASN A 651 13.11 14.91 49.05
CA ASN A 651 11.87 15.71 49.17
C ASN A 651 11.84 16.91 50.13
N VAL A 652 12.22 18.11 49.65
CA VAL A 652 11.66 19.40 50.15
C VAL A 652 11.44 20.38 48.98
N GLN A 653 10.32 21.12 49.01
CA GLN A 653 9.96 22.32 48.20
C GLN A 653 10.08 22.28 46.66
N LYS A 654 8.91 22.16 46.00
CA LYS A 654 8.71 22.04 44.53
C LYS A 654 8.75 23.37 43.74
N THR A 655 9.35 24.45 44.26
CA THR A 655 9.28 25.81 43.66
C THR A 655 10.59 26.58 43.54
N ARG A 656 11.72 26.07 44.08
CA ARG A 656 13.06 26.72 43.91
C ARG A 656 13.96 26.04 42.87
N SER A 657 13.63 24.81 42.45
CA SER A 657 14.47 23.96 41.60
C SER A 657 14.81 24.60 40.24
N ASN A 658 13.81 25.20 39.58
CA ASN A 658 13.98 25.76 38.23
C ASN A 658 15.02 26.89 38.19
N THR A 659 15.07 27.73 39.22
CA THR A 659 16.00 28.88 39.30
C THR A 659 17.45 28.43 39.51
N VAL A 660 17.67 27.31 40.20
CA VAL A 660 19.00 26.70 40.38
C VAL A 660 19.44 26.03 39.08
N LEU A 661 18.59 25.19 38.49
CA LEU A 661 18.85 24.52 37.21
C LEU A 661 19.13 25.52 36.08
N LEU A 662 18.42 26.65 36.04
CA LEU A 662 18.69 27.73 35.08
C LEU A 662 20.04 28.40 35.31
N ARG A 663 20.46 28.63 36.58
CA ARG A 663 21.79 29.19 36.89
C ARG A 663 22.91 28.20 36.54
N GLU A 664 22.76 26.93 36.88
CA GLU A 664 23.68 25.86 36.49
C GLU A 664 23.77 25.73 34.96
N ARG A 665 22.64 25.83 34.25
CA ARG A 665 22.61 25.84 32.78
C ARG A 665 23.31 27.07 32.19
N ILE A 666 23.13 28.26 32.76
CA ILE A 666 23.81 29.49 32.34
C ILE A 666 25.33 29.36 32.56
N ILE A 667 25.77 28.87 33.72
CA ILE A 667 27.19 28.62 34.01
C ILE A 667 27.76 27.58 33.03
N SER A 668 27.04 26.49 32.78
CA SER A 668 27.43 25.46 31.79
C SER A 668 27.57 26.04 30.38
N LEU A 669 26.65 26.91 29.96
CA LEU A 669 26.71 27.59 28.67
C LEU A 669 27.85 28.61 28.60
N GLN A 670 28.13 29.35 29.68
CA GLN A 670 29.29 30.24 29.77
C GLN A 670 30.63 29.47 29.71
N GLN A 671 30.71 28.31 30.36
CA GLN A 671 31.86 27.40 30.25
C GLN A 671 31.98 26.83 28.83
N GLN A 672 30.87 26.43 28.19
CA GLN A 672 30.88 25.97 26.80
C GLN A 672 31.33 27.08 25.84
N ILE A 673 30.89 28.32 26.06
CA ILE A 673 31.32 29.50 25.29
C ILE A 673 32.81 29.79 25.50
N SER A 674 33.35 29.71 26.73
CA SER A 674 34.78 29.95 26.97
C SER A 674 35.67 28.85 26.37
N VAL A 675 35.23 27.59 26.43
CA VAL A 675 35.88 26.47 25.73
C VAL A 675 35.85 26.68 24.21
N LEU A 676 34.72 27.08 23.62
CA LEU A 676 34.62 27.40 22.19
C LEU A 676 35.47 28.61 21.79
N GLN A 677 35.58 29.64 22.62
CA GLN A 677 36.47 30.78 22.37
C GLN A 677 37.95 30.39 22.44
N ASN A 678 38.33 29.50 23.36
CA ASN A 678 39.71 28.99 23.45
C ASN A 678 40.04 28.03 22.30
N ALA A 679 39.10 27.16 21.90
CA ALA A 679 39.23 26.33 20.70
C ALA A 679 39.36 27.17 19.42
N LYS A 680 38.57 28.25 19.30
CA LYS A 680 38.71 29.24 18.22
C LYS A 680 40.10 29.88 18.20
N LYS A 681 40.62 30.35 19.35
CA LYS A 681 41.98 30.92 19.44
C LYS A 681 43.06 29.90 19.06
N ALA A 682 42.93 28.64 19.48
CA ALA A 682 43.85 27.57 19.11
C ALA A 682 43.83 27.29 17.59
N ALA A 683 42.64 27.26 16.98
CA ALA A 683 42.50 27.14 15.53
C ALA A 683 43.03 28.37 14.77
N GLU A 684 42.85 29.59 15.30
CA GLU A 684 43.42 30.81 14.73
C GLU A 684 44.96 30.84 14.82
N LEU A 685 45.56 30.20 15.83
CA LEU A 685 47.01 30.02 15.93
C LEU A 685 47.51 28.97 14.94
N SER A 686 46.90 27.78 14.87
CA SER A 686 47.33 26.76 13.90
C SER A 686 47.15 27.21 12.45
N VAL A 687 46.10 27.99 12.13
CA VAL A 687 45.93 28.62 10.81
C VAL A 687 47.02 29.65 10.50
N LYS A 688 47.61 30.32 11.50
CA LYS A 688 48.80 31.18 11.29
C LYS A 688 50.06 30.35 11.06
N GLU A 689 50.26 29.29 11.84
CA GLU A 689 51.38 28.35 11.67
C GLU A 689 51.35 27.69 10.29
N TYR A 690 50.18 27.22 9.83
CA TYR A 690 50.02 26.68 8.47
C TYR A 690 50.29 27.72 7.38
N LYS A 691 49.93 28.99 7.58
CA LYS A 691 50.28 30.08 6.64
C LYS A 691 51.79 30.33 6.59
N GLU A 692 52.45 30.41 7.74
CA GLU A 692 53.90 30.61 7.82
C GLU A 692 54.68 29.43 7.20
N VAL A 693 54.19 28.19 7.39
CA VAL A 693 54.74 26.99 6.73
C VAL A 693 54.51 27.05 5.22
N ASN A 694 53.34 27.48 4.76
CA ASN A 694 53.04 27.59 3.33
C ASN A 694 53.86 28.70 2.64
N GLU A 695 54.10 29.83 3.31
CA GLU A 695 54.99 30.90 2.83
C GLU A 695 56.45 30.43 2.72
N LYS A 696 56.93 29.64 3.71
CA LYS A 696 58.26 29.00 3.65
C LYS A 696 58.36 27.99 2.50
N LEU A 697 57.31 27.18 2.28
CA LEU A 697 57.26 26.22 1.17
C LEU A 697 57.26 26.94 -0.20
N LEU A 698 56.50 28.03 -0.33
CA LEU A 698 56.47 28.87 -1.53
C LEU A 698 57.87 29.46 -1.85
N HIS A 699 58.57 29.99 -0.85
CA HIS A 699 59.94 30.46 -1.02
C HIS A 699 60.93 29.33 -1.34
N GLN A 700 60.78 28.13 -0.74
CA GLN A 700 61.60 26.97 -1.08
C GLN A 700 61.38 26.52 -2.52
N GLN A 701 60.14 26.52 -3.01
CA GLN A 701 59.81 26.27 -4.41
C GLN A 701 60.45 27.31 -5.34
N GLN A 702 60.29 28.60 -5.05
CA GLN A 702 60.88 29.70 -5.82
C GLN A 702 62.41 29.60 -5.94
N VAL A 703 63.09 29.23 -4.85
CA VAL A 703 64.55 28.99 -4.85
C VAL A 703 64.92 27.73 -5.65
N SER A 704 64.09 26.68 -5.62
CA SER A 704 64.26 25.49 -6.44
C SER A 704 64.12 25.80 -7.94
N ASP A 705 63.11 26.58 -8.33
CA ASP A 705 62.89 27.00 -9.71
C ASP A 705 64.05 27.87 -10.23
N GLN A 706 64.57 28.78 -9.41
CA GLN A 706 65.76 29.58 -9.75
C GLN A 706 67.02 28.71 -9.93
N ARG A 707 67.21 27.68 -9.09
CA ARG A 707 68.29 26.68 -9.24
C ARG A 707 68.12 25.83 -10.50
N PHE A 708 66.89 25.44 -10.84
CA PHE A 708 66.61 24.72 -12.08
C PHE A 708 66.89 25.57 -13.32
N GLN A 709 66.47 26.85 -13.33
CA GLN A 709 66.75 27.78 -14.43
C GLN A 709 68.24 28.03 -14.64
N THR A 710 69.00 28.27 -13.56
CA THR A 710 70.46 28.49 -13.63
C THR A 710 71.23 27.21 -14.01
N SER A 711 70.78 26.04 -13.57
CA SER A 711 71.26 24.75 -14.06
C SER A 711 70.99 24.57 -15.56
N ARG A 712 69.76 24.84 -16.02
CA ARG A 712 69.37 24.77 -17.44
C ARG A 712 70.17 25.73 -18.33
N GLN A 713 70.50 26.93 -17.83
CA GLN A 713 71.40 27.87 -18.52
C GLN A 713 72.85 27.33 -18.56
N THR A 714 73.33 26.74 -17.47
CA THR A 714 74.68 26.14 -17.41
C THR A 714 74.81 24.95 -18.37
N ILE A 715 73.81 24.07 -18.45
CA ILE A 715 73.76 22.95 -19.39
C ILE A 715 73.74 23.45 -20.85
N LYS A 716 73.00 24.52 -21.16
CA LYS A 716 73.01 25.14 -22.48
C LYS A 716 74.40 25.65 -22.89
N ARG A 717 75.13 26.30 -21.98
CA ARG A 717 76.53 26.71 -22.20
C ARG A 717 77.42 25.49 -22.47
N LEU A 718 77.44 24.51 -21.57
CA LEU A 718 78.25 23.30 -21.74
C LEU A 718 77.94 22.53 -23.04
N SER A 719 76.70 22.63 -23.55
CA SER A 719 76.32 22.03 -24.84
C SER A 719 76.89 22.79 -26.06
N LEU A 720 77.12 24.11 -25.93
CA LEU A 720 77.81 24.92 -26.94
C LEU A 720 79.33 24.64 -26.89
N ASP A 721 79.91 24.65 -25.69
CA ASP A 721 81.34 24.34 -25.47
C ASP A 721 81.68 22.93 -26.04
N LEU A 722 80.81 21.94 -25.81
CA LEU A 722 80.91 20.59 -26.38
C LEU A 722 80.60 20.50 -27.89
N ALA A 723 80.02 21.52 -28.51
CA ALA A 723 79.87 21.60 -29.96
C ALA A 723 81.09 22.24 -30.62
N GLU A 724 81.72 23.22 -29.95
CA GLU A 724 82.98 23.85 -30.37
C GLU A 724 84.14 22.85 -30.32
N LEU A 725 84.34 22.15 -29.18
CA LEU A 725 85.34 21.09 -29.04
C LEU A 725 85.15 19.93 -30.06
N ARG A 726 83.92 19.68 -30.53
CA ARG A 726 83.68 18.70 -31.61
C ARG A 726 84.18 19.20 -32.96
N LYS A 727 83.97 20.49 -33.28
CA LYS A 727 84.52 21.11 -34.50
C LYS A 727 86.04 21.16 -34.47
N GLU A 728 86.64 21.47 -33.32
CA GLU A 728 88.10 21.40 -33.16
C GLU A 728 88.64 19.99 -33.40
N LYS A 729 88.01 18.96 -32.80
CA LYS A 729 88.38 17.56 -33.05
C LYS A 729 88.29 17.19 -34.53
N GLU A 730 87.23 17.62 -35.22
CA GLU A 730 87.04 17.35 -36.65
C GLU A 730 88.09 18.08 -37.51
N GLY A 731 88.45 19.31 -37.15
CA GLY A 731 89.55 20.06 -37.78
C GLY A 731 90.94 19.47 -37.52
N LEU A 732 91.16 18.85 -36.37
CA LEU A 732 92.40 18.12 -36.05
C LEU A 732 92.47 16.77 -36.77
N LEU A 733 91.34 16.06 -36.93
CA LEU A 733 91.28 14.82 -37.74
C LEU A 733 91.62 15.10 -39.20
N LYS A 734 91.03 16.13 -39.81
CA LYS A 734 91.33 16.54 -41.19
C LYS A 734 92.80 16.94 -41.39
N LYS A 735 93.43 17.53 -40.36
CA LYS A 735 94.88 17.78 -40.35
C LYS A 735 95.70 16.50 -40.25
N LEU A 736 95.29 15.55 -39.40
CA LEU A 736 95.96 14.25 -39.25
C LEU A 736 95.91 13.44 -40.56
N GLU A 737 94.75 13.40 -41.23
CA GLU A 737 94.58 12.78 -42.55
C GLU A 737 95.55 13.41 -43.57
N SER A 738 95.60 14.75 -43.66
CA SER A 738 96.55 15.45 -44.54
C SER A 738 98.04 15.27 -44.18
N SER A 739 98.35 14.74 -42.99
CA SER A 739 99.73 14.38 -42.60
C SER A 739 100.06 12.90 -42.85
N SER A 740 99.05 12.04 -43.00
CA SER A 740 99.21 10.60 -43.22
C SER A 740 99.67 10.26 -44.65
N GLU A 741 99.47 11.17 -45.61
CA GLU A 741 99.92 10.98 -47.01
C GLU A 741 101.45 11.11 -47.17
N ILE A 742 102.16 11.60 -46.15
CA ILE A 742 103.61 11.86 -46.19
C ILE A 742 104.43 10.63 -45.75
N THR A 743 103.81 9.63 -45.10
CA THR A 743 104.53 8.58 -44.35
C THR A 743 104.71 7.24 -45.10
N SER A 744 104.32 7.16 -46.37
CA SER A 744 104.30 5.90 -47.16
C SER A 744 105.60 5.58 -47.92
N LEU A 745 106.67 6.37 -47.74
CA LEU A 745 107.92 6.28 -48.52
C LEU A 745 109.15 5.99 -47.62
N ALA A 746 109.07 4.97 -46.76
CA ALA A 746 110.10 4.71 -45.73
C ALA A 746 110.33 3.23 -45.37
N GLU A 747 110.04 2.28 -46.26
CA GLU A 747 110.12 0.84 -45.94
C GLU A 747 110.81 -0.01 -47.04
N GLU A 748 112.07 0.28 -47.34
CA GLU A 748 112.94 -0.65 -48.09
C GLU A 748 114.43 -0.51 -47.68
N VAL A 749 115.23 -1.54 -47.99
CA VAL A 749 116.69 -1.67 -47.74
C VAL A 749 117.15 -1.91 -46.28
N SER A 750 117.37 -3.19 -45.94
CA SER A 750 118.56 -3.64 -45.16
C SER A 750 118.73 -5.16 -45.14
N GLN A 751 119.74 -5.68 -45.85
CA GLN A 751 120.32 -7.01 -45.62
C GLN A 751 121.86 -6.93 -45.69
N VAL A 752 122.55 -7.77 -44.92
CA VAL A 752 124.00 -7.68 -44.67
C VAL A 752 124.66 -9.06 -44.73
N THR A 753 125.76 -9.20 -45.49
CA THR A 753 126.77 -10.26 -45.25
C THR A 753 128.15 -9.84 -45.81
N VAL A 754 129.23 -10.39 -45.25
CA VAL A 754 130.64 -10.00 -45.49
C VAL A 754 131.50 -11.27 -45.72
N PRO A 755 132.53 -11.26 -46.59
CA PRO A 755 133.21 -12.48 -47.07
C PRO A 755 134.37 -12.99 -46.18
N ARG A 756 134.96 -14.14 -46.58
CA ARG A 756 136.04 -14.85 -45.87
C ARG A 756 137.16 -15.29 -46.82
N ILE A 757 138.42 -15.20 -46.37
CA ILE A 757 139.64 -15.58 -47.11
C ILE A 757 140.50 -16.55 -46.28
N GLN A 758 141.32 -17.40 -46.92
CA GLN A 758 142.32 -18.29 -46.31
C GLN A 758 143.69 -18.14 -47.01
N VAL A 759 144.78 -18.57 -46.35
CA VAL A 759 146.18 -18.37 -46.77
C VAL A 759 147.07 -19.54 -46.30
N THR A 760 148.09 -19.96 -47.07
CA THR A 760 149.50 -20.31 -46.68
C THR A 760 150.18 -21.42 -47.54
N SER A 761 151.52 -21.49 -47.40
CA SER A 761 152.53 -22.43 -47.94
C SER A 761 153.33 -21.89 -49.14
N ILE A 762 154.63 -21.52 -49.11
CA ILE A 762 155.88 -21.92 -48.38
C ILE A 762 156.77 -22.90 -49.16
N GLY A 763 158.07 -22.53 -49.28
CA GLY A 763 159.20 -23.37 -49.68
C GLY A 763 160.50 -22.87 -48.99
N PRO A 764 161.56 -23.70 -48.76
CA PRO A 764 162.36 -23.55 -47.54
C PRO A 764 163.91 -23.43 -47.70
N SER A 765 164.58 -22.76 -46.74
CA SER A 765 165.97 -23.09 -46.34
C SER A 765 166.42 -22.46 -45.00
N ARG A 766 166.87 -23.29 -44.05
CA ARG A 766 167.82 -23.01 -42.93
C ARG A 766 167.53 -21.93 -41.85
N SER A 767 166.33 -21.36 -41.72
CA SER A 767 165.96 -20.44 -40.61
C SER A 767 165.42 -21.10 -39.32
N MET A 768 165.22 -22.42 -39.34
CA MET A 768 164.26 -23.16 -38.51
C MET A 768 164.41 -23.04 -36.97
N ASP A 769 165.62 -22.96 -36.42
CA ASP A 769 165.83 -23.03 -34.96
C ASP A 769 165.47 -21.71 -34.22
N LEU A 770 165.60 -20.57 -34.91
CA LEU A 770 165.09 -19.28 -34.43
C LEU A 770 163.56 -19.21 -34.57
N GLU A 771 163.03 -19.74 -35.67
CA GLU A 771 161.59 -19.83 -35.90
C GLU A 771 160.90 -20.69 -34.84
N MET A 772 161.48 -21.84 -34.46
CA MET A 772 160.88 -22.72 -33.45
C MET A 772 160.75 -22.03 -32.08
N LYS A 773 161.76 -21.25 -31.66
CA LYS A 773 161.69 -20.43 -30.43
C LYS A 773 160.68 -19.28 -30.57
N GLN A 774 160.63 -18.62 -31.73
CA GLN A 774 159.63 -17.56 -31.98
C GLN A 774 158.19 -18.12 -32.00
N LEU A 775 157.98 -19.30 -32.57
CA LEU A 775 156.71 -20.03 -32.57
C LEU A 775 156.32 -20.49 -31.16
N GLN A 776 157.27 -20.94 -30.33
CA GLN A 776 157.00 -21.30 -28.94
C GLN A 776 156.54 -20.09 -28.10
N CYS A 777 157.15 -18.91 -28.31
CA CYS A 777 156.68 -17.66 -27.69
C CYS A 777 155.32 -17.20 -28.23
N LYS A 778 155.08 -17.29 -29.55
CA LYS A 778 153.77 -17.00 -30.17
C LYS A 778 152.67 -17.92 -29.61
N LEU A 779 152.97 -19.23 -29.47
CA LEU A 779 152.07 -20.22 -28.89
C LEU A 779 151.74 -19.87 -27.43
N LYS A 780 152.75 -19.58 -26.60
CA LYS A 780 152.55 -19.18 -25.19
C LYS A 780 151.68 -17.92 -25.06
N ASN A 781 151.89 -16.93 -25.92
CA ASN A 781 151.06 -15.71 -25.94
C ASN A 781 149.62 -16.00 -26.38
N ALA A 782 149.43 -16.85 -27.41
CA ALA A 782 148.11 -17.30 -27.83
C ALA A 782 147.39 -18.13 -26.75
N THR A 783 148.11 -18.96 -25.99
CA THR A 783 147.55 -19.68 -24.83
C THR A 783 147.14 -18.73 -23.71
N ASN A 784 147.92 -17.68 -23.43
CA ASN A 784 147.58 -16.67 -22.43
C ASN A 784 146.36 -15.83 -22.81
N GLU A 785 146.21 -15.43 -24.08
CA GLU A 785 144.96 -14.80 -24.52
C GLU A 785 143.81 -15.81 -24.55
N LEU A 786 144.02 -17.10 -24.90
CA LEU A 786 142.97 -18.11 -24.84
C LEU A 786 142.45 -18.34 -23.41
N THR A 787 143.30 -18.32 -22.38
CA THR A 787 142.84 -18.43 -20.97
C THR A 787 142.11 -17.17 -20.51
N LYS A 788 142.53 -15.98 -20.96
CA LYS A 788 141.85 -14.70 -20.70
C LYS A 788 140.49 -14.57 -21.42
N GLN A 789 140.40 -15.04 -22.67
CA GLN A 789 139.12 -15.13 -23.39
C GLN A 789 138.23 -16.21 -22.75
N SER A 790 138.80 -17.31 -22.24
CA SER A 790 138.07 -18.34 -21.50
C SER A 790 137.53 -17.80 -20.16
N SER A 791 138.26 -16.97 -19.43
CA SER A 791 137.75 -16.35 -18.19
C SER A 791 136.66 -15.31 -18.48
N SER A 792 136.85 -14.47 -19.50
CA SER A 792 135.83 -13.51 -19.97
C SER A 792 134.53 -14.22 -20.41
N MET A 793 134.64 -15.29 -21.20
CA MET A 793 133.52 -16.13 -21.61
C MET A 793 132.84 -16.84 -20.43
N LYS A 794 133.58 -17.21 -19.38
CA LYS A 794 133.00 -17.73 -18.14
C LYS A 794 132.23 -16.66 -17.37
N SER A 795 132.78 -15.45 -17.20
CA SER A 795 132.05 -14.34 -16.54
C SER A 795 130.79 -13.94 -17.30
N LEU A 796 130.84 -13.85 -18.64
CA LEU A 796 129.67 -13.59 -19.47
C LEU A 796 128.62 -14.72 -19.37
N LYS A 797 129.04 -15.98 -19.24
CA LYS A 797 128.12 -17.10 -19.02
C LYS A 797 127.46 -17.05 -17.63
N PHE A 798 128.20 -16.67 -16.57
CA PHE A 798 127.62 -16.46 -15.25
C PHE A 798 126.65 -15.26 -15.23
N GLU A 799 126.99 -14.15 -15.89
CA GLU A 799 126.07 -13.01 -16.02
C GLU A 799 124.80 -13.41 -16.78
N LEU A 800 124.92 -14.12 -17.92
CA LEU A 800 123.78 -14.59 -18.69
C LEU A 800 122.85 -15.48 -17.86
N LEU A 801 123.39 -16.42 -17.07
CA LEU A 801 122.61 -17.25 -16.16
C LEU A 801 121.89 -16.42 -15.09
N ALA A 802 122.56 -15.42 -14.51
CA ALA A 802 121.94 -14.51 -13.54
C ALA A 802 120.83 -13.63 -14.17
N LYS A 803 120.96 -13.21 -15.44
CA LYS A 803 119.87 -12.54 -16.17
C LYS A 803 118.71 -13.52 -16.43
N GLU A 804 119.00 -14.77 -16.79
CA GLU A 804 117.98 -15.80 -17.06
C GLU A 804 117.17 -16.14 -15.79
N GLU A 805 117.84 -16.23 -14.63
CA GLU A 805 117.22 -16.42 -13.32
C GLU A 805 116.33 -15.22 -12.94
N HIS A 806 116.83 -13.98 -13.12
CA HIS A 806 116.01 -12.78 -12.93
C HIS A 806 114.80 -12.70 -13.88
N ILE A 807 114.93 -13.18 -15.13
CA ILE A 807 113.80 -13.29 -16.08
C ILE A 807 112.77 -14.29 -15.57
N LYS A 808 113.18 -15.45 -15.03
CA LYS A 808 112.28 -16.44 -14.42
C LYS A 808 111.54 -15.86 -13.20
N GLU A 809 112.25 -15.18 -12.29
CA GLU A 809 111.62 -14.45 -11.19
C GLU A 809 110.56 -13.45 -11.67
N MET A 810 110.87 -12.67 -12.71
CA MET A 810 109.94 -11.67 -13.27
C MET A 810 108.74 -12.33 -13.95
N HIS A 811 108.91 -13.49 -14.59
CA HIS A 811 107.81 -14.27 -15.14
C HIS A 811 106.90 -14.82 -14.02
N GLU A 812 107.45 -15.38 -12.93
CA GLU A 812 106.61 -15.79 -11.80
C GLU A 812 105.90 -14.62 -11.10
N LYS A 813 106.53 -13.43 -11.05
CA LYS A 813 105.89 -12.20 -10.53
C LYS A 813 104.73 -11.79 -11.45
N MET A 814 104.91 -11.88 -12.76
CA MET A 814 103.87 -11.67 -13.77
C MET A 814 102.70 -12.65 -13.58
N SER A 815 102.95 -13.96 -13.52
CA SER A 815 101.90 -14.98 -13.33
C SER A 815 101.24 -14.96 -11.95
N ARG A 816 101.87 -14.35 -10.93
CA ARG A 816 101.20 -13.97 -9.68
C ARG A 816 100.23 -12.82 -9.91
N MET A 817 100.66 -11.75 -10.58
CA MET A 817 99.82 -10.59 -10.91
C MET A 817 98.65 -10.93 -11.86
N GLU A 818 98.83 -11.84 -12.82
CA GLU A 818 97.78 -12.29 -13.74
C GLU A 818 96.64 -13.04 -13.02
N ARG A 819 96.98 -13.86 -12.01
CA ARG A 819 95.97 -14.49 -11.14
C ARG A 819 95.24 -13.47 -10.27
N ASP A 820 95.96 -12.51 -9.72
CA ASP A 820 95.36 -11.38 -9.00
C ASP A 820 94.39 -10.55 -9.88
N ILE A 821 94.78 -10.27 -11.13
CA ILE A 821 93.97 -9.52 -12.10
C ILE A 821 92.74 -10.33 -12.51
N THR A 822 92.88 -11.63 -12.79
CA THR A 822 91.73 -12.48 -13.15
C THR A 822 90.76 -12.66 -11.98
N MET A 823 91.24 -12.84 -10.74
CA MET A 823 90.38 -12.86 -9.55
C MET A 823 89.65 -11.52 -9.35
N LYS A 824 90.33 -10.38 -9.55
CA LYS A 824 89.72 -9.04 -9.46
C LYS A 824 88.69 -8.79 -10.57
N ARG A 825 88.88 -9.32 -11.78
CA ARG A 825 87.86 -9.28 -12.87
C ARG A 825 86.58 -10.02 -12.48
N HIS A 826 86.70 -11.28 -12.03
CA HIS A 826 85.54 -12.06 -11.56
C HIS A 826 84.79 -11.35 -10.42
N LEU A 827 85.50 -10.76 -9.45
CA LEU A 827 84.87 -9.98 -8.37
C LEU A 827 84.13 -8.73 -8.89
N ILE A 828 84.67 -8.04 -9.89
CA ILE A 828 84.02 -6.88 -10.53
C ILE A 828 82.79 -7.30 -11.32
N GLU A 829 82.83 -8.45 -11.99
CA GLU A 829 81.70 -9.02 -12.75
C GLU A 829 80.58 -9.50 -11.83
N ASP A 830 80.92 -10.19 -10.73
CA ASP A 830 80.02 -10.59 -9.65
C ASP A 830 79.37 -9.37 -8.94
N LEU A 831 80.14 -8.29 -8.69
CA LEU A 831 79.60 -7.03 -8.19
C LEU A 831 78.65 -6.34 -9.19
N LYS A 832 78.98 -6.34 -10.49
CA LYS A 832 78.08 -5.83 -11.55
C LYS A 832 76.81 -6.67 -11.67
N PHE A 833 76.90 -7.99 -11.53
CA PHE A 833 75.74 -8.88 -11.55
C PHE A 833 74.81 -8.60 -10.36
N ARG A 834 75.36 -8.51 -9.13
CA ARG A 834 74.57 -8.05 -7.96
C ARG A 834 73.97 -6.67 -8.15
N GLN A 835 74.71 -5.72 -8.75
CA GLN A 835 74.17 -4.39 -9.04
C GLN A 835 72.99 -4.45 -10.01
N LYS A 836 73.08 -5.28 -11.07
CA LYS A 836 71.99 -5.49 -12.03
C LYS A 836 70.76 -6.10 -11.36
N VAL A 837 70.91 -7.20 -10.60
CA VAL A 837 69.80 -7.84 -9.87
C VAL A 837 69.17 -6.87 -8.87
N ASN A 838 69.97 -6.04 -8.19
CA ASN A 838 69.45 -5.00 -7.30
C ASN A 838 68.66 -3.92 -8.06
N LEU A 839 69.09 -3.50 -9.26
CA LEU A 839 68.35 -2.55 -10.10
C LEU A 839 67.00 -3.15 -10.56
N GLU A 840 67.00 -4.37 -11.09
CA GLU A 840 65.78 -5.10 -11.49
C GLU A 840 64.83 -5.28 -10.29
N SER A 841 65.36 -5.55 -9.09
CA SER A 841 64.55 -5.61 -7.87
C SER A 841 63.96 -4.24 -7.50
N ASN A 842 64.73 -3.16 -7.60
CA ASN A 842 64.25 -1.80 -7.32
C ASN A 842 63.15 -1.38 -8.31
N GLU A 843 63.32 -1.69 -9.60
CA GLU A 843 62.31 -1.45 -10.64
C GLU A 843 61.00 -2.17 -10.30
N SER A 844 61.03 -3.46 -9.96
CA SER A 844 59.84 -4.21 -9.53
C SER A 844 59.19 -3.66 -8.24
N THR A 845 59.98 -3.16 -7.28
CA THR A 845 59.40 -2.48 -6.10
C THR A 845 58.80 -1.12 -6.43
N ASN A 846 59.33 -0.41 -7.43
CA ASN A 846 58.79 0.86 -7.89
C ASN A 846 57.47 0.67 -8.66
N GLU A 847 57.37 -0.37 -9.50
CA GLU A 847 56.11 -0.79 -10.12
C GLU A 847 55.07 -1.20 -9.05
N MET A 848 55.48 -1.93 -8.01
CA MET A 848 54.60 -2.27 -6.89
C MET A 848 54.11 -1.02 -6.15
N LEU A 849 54.98 -0.03 -5.91
CA LEU A 849 54.62 1.24 -5.30
C LEU A 849 53.67 2.07 -6.18
N GLU A 850 53.90 2.16 -7.49
CA GLU A 850 53.00 2.87 -8.42
C GLU A 850 51.63 2.19 -8.47
N ASN A 851 51.57 0.85 -8.45
CA ASN A 851 50.32 0.10 -8.37
C ASN A 851 49.59 0.26 -7.03
N LEU A 852 50.32 0.47 -5.93
CA LEU A 852 49.71 0.86 -4.64
C LEU A 852 49.23 2.31 -4.66
N GLU A 853 49.95 3.25 -5.28
CA GLU A 853 49.53 4.64 -5.42
C GLU A 853 48.26 4.76 -6.27
N LYS A 854 48.18 4.00 -7.39
CA LYS A 854 46.95 3.86 -8.20
C LYS A 854 45.77 3.38 -7.35
N LYS A 855 45.95 2.32 -6.55
CA LYS A 855 44.91 1.82 -5.63
C LYS A 855 44.51 2.84 -4.56
N VAL A 856 45.45 3.63 -4.04
CA VAL A 856 45.14 4.70 -3.08
C VAL A 856 44.33 5.82 -3.75
N LYS A 857 44.63 6.18 -5.00
CA LYS A 857 43.85 7.16 -5.78
C LYS A 857 42.43 6.66 -6.03
N THR A 858 42.24 5.45 -6.56
CA THR A 858 40.90 4.89 -6.79
C THR A 858 40.09 4.74 -5.50
N LEU A 859 40.71 4.31 -4.39
CA LEU A 859 40.03 4.25 -3.10
C LEU A 859 39.66 5.64 -2.54
N THR A 860 40.46 6.67 -2.84
CA THR A 860 40.17 8.07 -2.45
C THR A 860 39.00 8.63 -3.27
N GLU A 861 38.96 8.35 -4.56
CA GLU A 861 37.85 8.70 -5.48
C GLU A 861 36.57 7.93 -5.13
N GLU A 862 36.66 6.64 -4.80
CA GLU A 862 35.54 5.88 -4.23
C GLU A 862 35.02 6.52 -2.94
N CYS A 863 35.91 6.99 -2.06
CA CYS A 863 35.50 7.65 -0.81
C CYS A 863 34.84 9.01 -1.05
N SER A 864 35.28 9.78 -2.05
CA SER A 864 34.61 11.05 -2.41
C SER A 864 33.24 10.78 -3.06
N ASN A 865 33.14 9.80 -3.95
CA ASN A 865 31.88 9.36 -4.56
C ASN A 865 30.88 8.82 -3.52
N LYS A 866 31.34 7.99 -2.57
CA LYS A 866 30.54 7.51 -1.43
C LYS A 866 30.12 8.65 -0.52
N LYS A 867 30.95 9.68 -0.32
CA LYS A 867 30.56 10.89 0.41
C LYS A 867 29.45 11.67 -0.31
N VAL A 868 29.57 11.88 -1.62
CA VAL A 868 28.55 12.57 -2.44
C VAL A 868 27.22 11.81 -2.43
N SER A 869 27.24 10.47 -2.55
CA SER A 869 26.00 9.68 -2.48
C SER A 869 25.36 9.71 -1.09
N ILE A 870 26.16 9.70 -0.02
CA ILE A 870 25.70 9.91 1.37
C ILE A 870 25.09 11.31 1.56
N ASP A 871 25.71 12.36 1.03
CA ASP A 871 25.19 13.73 1.17
C ASP A 871 23.92 13.96 0.32
N SER A 872 23.82 13.33 -0.86
CA SER A 872 22.56 13.21 -1.65
C SER A 872 21.45 12.48 -0.88
N LEU A 873 21.78 11.37 -0.20
CA LEU A 873 20.83 10.64 0.66
C LEU A 873 20.37 11.49 1.85
N LYS A 874 21.26 12.26 2.49
CA LYS A 874 20.88 13.23 3.54
C LYS A 874 19.96 14.32 3.00
N GLN A 875 20.19 14.82 1.78
CA GLN A 875 19.32 15.81 1.16
C GLN A 875 17.92 15.24 0.89
N ARG A 876 17.82 14.04 0.30
CA ARG A 876 16.54 13.34 0.10
C ARG A 876 15.82 13.05 1.42
N LEU A 877 16.54 12.63 2.45
CA LEU A 877 15.99 12.44 3.80
C LEU A 877 15.46 13.75 4.40
N SER A 878 16.19 14.87 4.21
CA SER A 878 15.76 16.20 4.67
C SER A 878 14.50 16.70 3.96
N VAL A 879 14.33 16.36 2.67
CA VAL A 879 13.09 16.62 1.92
C VAL A 879 11.94 15.74 2.47
N ALA A 880 12.14 14.42 2.56
CA ALA A 880 11.12 13.50 3.08
C ALA A 880 10.69 13.80 4.53
N VAL A 881 11.59 14.30 5.38
CA VAL A 881 11.27 14.77 6.75
C VAL A 881 10.42 16.05 6.72
N LYS A 882 10.67 16.98 5.79
CA LYS A 882 9.82 18.17 5.61
C LYS A 882 8.44 17.79 5.09
N GLU A 883 8.37 16.95 4.07
CA GLU A 883 7.12 16.42 3.52
C GLU A 883 6.31 15.69 4.60
N LYS A 884 6.94 14.80 5.38
CA LYS A 884 6.29 14.19 6.56
C LYS A 884 5.73 15.25 7.50
N SER A 885 6.50 16.27 7.86
CA SER A 885 6.04 17.33 8.78
C SER A 885 4.88 18.15 8.22
N GLN A 886 4.79 18.32 6.90
CA GLN A 886 3.65 18.96 6.23
C GLN A 886 2.41 18.06 6.25
N TYR A 887 2.54 16.77 5.94
CA TYR A 887 1.43 15.81 6.06
C TYR A 887 0.95 15.66 7.51
N GLU A 888 1.86 15.65 8.48
CA GLU A 888 1.57 15.58 9.92
C GLU A 888 0.85 16.85 10.41
N GLN A 889 1.23 18.03 9.90
CA GLN A 889 0.49 19.28 10.15
C GLN A 889 -0.90 19.29 9.49
N MET A 890 -1.03 18.79 8.25
CA MET A 890 -2.31 18.73 7.55
C MET A 890 -3.26 17.72 8.21
N TYR A 891 -2.75 16.56 8.63
CA TYR A 891 -3.50 15.57 9.42
C TYR A 891 -3.99 16.15 10.75
N GLN A 892 -3.14 16.89 11.47
CA GLN A 892 -3.57 17.53 12.72
C GLN A 892 -4.66 18.59 12.48
N LYS A 893 -4.59 19.37 11.40
CA LYS A 893 -5.66 20.31 11.02
C LYS A 893 -6.98 19.59 10.69
N THR A 894 -6.96 18.55 9.86
CA THR A 894 -8.19 17.82 9.49
C THR A 894 -8.78 17.06 10.68
N LYS A 895 -7.94 16.57 11.60
CA LYS A 895 -8.37 16.01 12.89
C LYS A 895 -9.07 17.05 13.76
N GLU A 896 -8.52 18.25 13.90
CA GLU A 896 -9.17 19.33 14.64
C GLU A 896 -10.46 19.82 13.97
N GLU A 897 -10.55 19.77 12.64
CA GLU A 897 -11.80 20.07 11.91
C GLU A 897 -12.85 18.98 12.09
N LEU A 898 -12.45 17.71 12.14
CA LEU A 898 -13.32 16.58 12.49
C LEU A 898 -13.84 16.71 13.93
N GLU A 899 -12.97 16.95 14.91
CA GLU A 899 -13.38 17.18 16.32
C GLU A 899 -14.35 18.37 16.45
N LYS A 900 -14.17 19.44 15.65
CA LYS A 900 -15.11 20.59 15.57
C LYS A 900 -16.42 20.24 14.84
N LYS A 901 -16.47 19.19 14.02
CA LYS A 901 -17.69 18.66 13.38
C LYS A 901 -18.43 17.71 14.31
N ASP A 902 -17.72 16.83 15.01
CA ASP A 902 -18.28 15.91 15.99
C ASP A 902 -18.95 16.67 17.14
N LEU A 903 -18.30 17.71 17.67
CA LEU A 903 -18.92 18.60 18.67
C LEU A 903 -20.20 19.30 18.16
N LYS A 904 -20.27 19.62 16.86
CA LYS A 904 -21.49 20.18 16.24
C LYS A 904 -22.57 19.12 16.02
N LEU A 905 -22.19 17.89 15.68
CA LEU A 905 -23.12 16.77 15.59
C LEU A 905 -23.70 16.43 16.97
N SER A 906 -22.89 16.38 18.03
CA SER A 906 -23.37 16.18 19.40
C SER A 906 -24.37 17.26 19.85
N LEU A 907 -24.14 18.52 19.49
CA LEU A 907 -25.06 19.64 19.76
C LEU A 907 -26.35 19.58 18.91
N LEU A 908 -26.30 19.00 17.71
CA LEU A 908 -27.50 18.76 16.90
C LEU A 908 -28.29 17.56 17.41
N VAL A 909 -27.60 16.51 17.87
CA VAL A 909 -28.23 15.34 18.52
C VAL A 909 -28.90 15.73 19.83
N SER A 910 -28.28 16.55 20.69
CA SER A 910 -28.96 17.02 21.92
C SER A 910 -30.25 17.77 21.58
N LYS A 911 -30.21 18.66 20.59
CA LYS A 911 -31.38 19.39 20.10
C LYS A 911 -32.45 18.51 19.49
N ILE A 912 -32.06 17.46 18.75
CA ILE A 912 -33.02 16.47 18.24
C ILE A 912 -33.71 15.79 19.41
N ASN A 913 -32.96 15.25 20.38
CA ASN A 913 -33.50 14.61 21.58
C ASN A 913 -34.40 15.56 22.41
N GLU A 914 -34.02 16.84 22.53
CA GLU A 914 -34.83 17.90 23.16
C GLU A 914 -36.17 18.09 22.40
N THR A 915 -36.15 18.14 21.07
CA THR A 915 -37.37 18.27 20.26
C THR A 915 -38.22 16.99 20.19
N GLU A 916 -37.61 15.81 20.24
CA GLU A 916 -38.30 14.52 20.33
C GLU A 916 -38.99 14.36 21.69
N SER A 917 -38.34 14.79 22.78
CA SER A 917 -38.94 14.84 24.12
C SER A 917 -40.16 15.77 24.14
N ALA A 918 -40.03 16.98 23.60
CA ALA A 918 -41.15 17.92 23.47
C ALA A 918 -42.26 17.40 22.54
N MET A 919 -41.93 16.62 21.50
CA MET A 919 -42.91 15.97 20.63
C MET A 919 -43.68 14.87 21.36
N ALA A 920 -43.00 14.04 22.16
CA ALA A 920 -43.63 13.02 23.00
C ALA A 920 -44.51 13.61 24.12
N GLU A 921 -44.12 14.75 24.69
CA GLU A 921 -44.99 15.52 25.60
C GLU A 921 -46.26 15.99 24.90
N ILE A 922 -46.16 16.52 23.67
CA ILE A 922 -47.30 16.94 22.86
C ILE A 922 -48.18 15.74 22.46
N GLU A 923 -47.60 14.62 22.05
CA GLU A 923 -48.31 13.40 21.66
C GLU A 923 -49.05 12.76 22.84
N THR A 924 -48.42 12.69 24.02
CA THR A 924 -49.08 12.19 25.23
C THR A 924 -50.15 13.16 25.74
N ALA A 925 -49.97 14.49 25.60
CA ALA A 925 -51.01 15.47 25.92
C ALA A 925 -52.21 15.41 24.95
N ALA A 926 -51.97 15.21 23.66
CA ALA A 926 -53.00 15.00 22.64
C ALA A 926 -53.75 13.67 22.86
N SER A 927 -53.02 12.59 23.17
CA SER A 927 -53.60 11.28 23.51
C SER A 927 -54.51 11.38 24.75
N LYS A 928 -54.08 12.08 25.81
CA LYS A 928 -54.90 12.36 26.99
C LYS A 928 -56.15 13.18 26.66
N HIS A 929 -56.06 14.16 25.76
CA HIS A 929 -57.24 14.91 25.29
C HIS A 929 -58.22 14.03 24.50
N LEU A 930 -57.72 13.20 23.58
CA LEU A 930 -58.56 12.28 22.80
C LEU A 930 -59.23 11.23 23.70
N GLN A 931 -58.51 10.69 24.69
CA GLN A 931 -59.07 9.77 25.68
C GLN A 931 -60.14 10.45 26.56
N GLY A 932 -59.91 11.70 26.99
CA GLY A 932 -60.89 12.49 27.73
C GLY A 932 -62.16 12.78 26.93
N LEU A 933 -62.02 13.13 25.64
CA LEU A 933 -63.16 13.33 24.73
C LEU A 933 -63.89 12.02 24.44
N ALA A 934 -63.17 10.91 24.28
CA ALA A 934 -63.76 9.59 24.12
C ALA A 934 -64.63 9.22 25.33
N LEU A 935 -64.09 9.34 26.55
CA LEU A 935 -64.79 9.09 27.81
C LEU A 935 -66.03 9.98 27.98
N GLN A 936 -65.94 11.27 27.64
CA GLN A 936 -67.10 12.17 27.64
C GLN A 936 -68.17 11.75 26.61
N SER A 937 -67.76 11.30 25.42
CA SER A 937 -68.69 10.81 24.40
C SER A 937 -69.35 9.49 24.80
N GLU A 938 -68.61 8.60 25.47
CA GLU A 938 -69.10 7.34 26.01
C GLU A 938 -70.13 7.57 27.12
N GLN A 939 -69.84 8.45 28.09
CA GLN A 939 -70.80 8.85 29.13
C GLN A 939 -72.05 9.52 28.55
N ALA A 940 -71.91 10.33 27.50
CA ALA A 940 -73.05 10.96 26.81
C ALA A 940 -73.91 9.93 26.06
N LEU A 941 -73.28 8.94 25.41
CA LEU A 941 -73.97 7.84 24.72
C LEU A 941 -74.65 6.89 25.72
N GLU A 942 -73.98 6.50 26.80
CA GLU A 942 -74.54 5.66 27.86
C GLU A 942 -75.72 6.37 28.54
N GLY A 943 -75.60 7.68 28.81
CA GLY A 943 -76.70 8.52 29.31
C GLY A 943 -77.87 8.66 28.33
N ALA A 944 -77.62 8.63 27.01
CA ALA A 944 -78.66 8.61 26.00
C ALA A 944 -79.34 7.23 25.88
N GLN A 945 -78.56 6.14 25.95
CA GLN A 945 -79.05 4.76 25.96
C GLN A 945 -79.94 4.50 27.19
N LYS A 946 -79.50 4.91 28.40
CA LYS A 946 -80.30 4.82 29.63
C LYS A 946 -81.64 5.57 29.50
N LYS A 947 -81.65 6.76 28.89
CA LYS A 947 -82.89 7.52 28.62
C LYS A 947 -83.80 6.84 27.59
N LEU A 948 -83.23 6.24 26.54
CA LEU A 948 -83.97 5.49 25.54
C LEU A 948 -84.61 4.23 26.12
N LEU A 949 -83.88 3.51 26.99
CA LEU A 949 -84.36 2.31 27.67
C LEU A 949 -85.55 2.66 28.59
N ILE A 950 -85.41 3.67 29.46
CA ILE A 950 -86.50 4.19 30.31
C ILE A 950 -87.71 4.69 29.49
N ALA A 951 -87.48 5.20 28.28
CA ALA A 951 -88.57 5.61 27.38
C ALA A 951 -89.27 4.40 26.74
N ASN A 952 -88.52 3.35 26.40
CA ASN A 952 -89.05 2.09 25.89
C ASN A 952 -89.88 1.37 26.96
N ASP A 953 -89.38 1.25 28.19
CA ASP A 953 -90.08 0.64 29.33
C ASP A 953 -91.48 1.25 29.50
N LYS A 954 -91.58 2.57 29.43
CA LYS A 954 -92.86 3.31 29.51
C LYS A 954 -93.77 3.06 28.32
N VAL A 955 -93.24 2.88 27.11
CA VAL A 955 -94.03 2.51 25.93
C VAL A 955 -94.57 1.08 26.06
N GLU A 956 -93.81 0.17 26.67
CA GLU A 956 -94.26 -1.17 27.01
C GLU A 956 -95.34 -1.16 28.11
N GLU A 957 -95.18 -0.38 29.18
CA GLU A 957 -96.23 -0.13 30.19
C GLU A 957 -97.54 0.36 29.55
N PHE A 958 -97.47 1.38 28.68
CA PHE A 958 -98.65 1.89 27.96
C PHE A 958 -99.26 0.81 27.04
N THR A 959 -98.44 0.02 26.37
CA THR A 959 -98.90 -1.06 25.46
C THR A 959 -99.57 -2.19 26.24
N LEU A 960 -99.07 -2.54 27.42
CA LEU A 960 -99.70 -3.50 28.33
C LEU A 960 -101.03 -2.96 28.88
N PHE A 961 -101.07 -1.69 29.31
CA PHE A 961 -102.30 -1.05 29.77
C PHE A 961 -103.41 -1.04 28.70
N VAL A 962 -103.07 -0.65 27.46
CA VAL A 962 -104.04 -0.67 26.36
C VAL A 962 -104.50 -2.11 26.06
N LYS A 963 -103.59 -3.08 26.01
CA LYS A 963 -103.93 -4.51 25.79
C LYS A 963 -104.83 -5.06 26.91
N ALA A 964 -104.74 -4.56 28.14
CA ALA A 964 -105.65 -4.92 29.23
C ALA A 964 -107.04 -4.27 29.06
N LEU A 965 -107.09 -2.95 28.88
CA LEU A 965 -108.34 -2.18 28.68
C LEU A 965 -109.19 -2.73 27.52
N VAL A 966 -108.53 -3.09 26.42
CA VAL A 966 -109.14 -3.62 25.19
C VAL A 966 -109.77 -4.99 25.42
N LYS A 967 -109.11 -5.87 26.22
CA LYS A 967 -109.69 -7.16 26.62
C LYS A 967 -110.89 -6.98 27.56
N GLU A 968 -110.79 -6.07 28.52
CA GLU A 968 -111.89 -5.83 29.47
C GLU A 968 -113.14 -5.33 28.75
N LEU A 969 -112.99 -4.38 27.81
CA LEU A 969 -114.08 -3.90 26.95
C LEU A 969 -114.71 -5.02 26.09
N GLN A 970 -113.91 -5.97 25.59
CA GLN A 970 -114.41 -7.13 24.87
C GLN A 970 -115.22 -8.07 25.77
N ILE A 971 -114.74 -8.33 26.99
CA ILE A 971 -115.43 -9.15 28.00
C ILE A 971 -116.76 -8.50 28.40
N ASP A 972 -116.76 -7.19 28.63
CA ASP A 972 -117.93 -6.35 28.90
C ASP A 972 -118.99 -6.43 27.77
N VAL A 973 -118.56 -6.27 26.51
CA VAL A 973 -119.45 -6.37 25.35
C VAL A 973 -120.00 -7.79 25.22
N HIS A 974 -119.15 -8.82 25.30
CA HIS A 974 -119.57 -10.21 25.17
C HIS A 974 -120.50 -10.68 26.30
N THR A 975 -120.26 -10.26 27.55
CA THR A 975 -121.17 -10.54 28.68
C THR A 975 -122.52 -9.84 28.49
N THR A 976 -122.53 -8.59 28.03
CA THR A 976 -123.78 -7.89 27.66
C THR A 976 -124.52 -8.64 26.54
N ARG A 977 -123.84 -9.06 25.46
CA ARG A 977 -124.43 -9.90 24.39
C ARG A 977 -124.90 -11.28 24.90
N ARG A 978 -124.32 -11.82 25.98
CA ARG A 978 -124.81 -13.06 26.62
C ARG A 978 -126.10 -12.81 27.40
N GLN A 979 -126.12 -11.79 28.26
CA GLN A 979 -127.30 -11.43 29.06
C GLN A 979 -128.52 -11.09 28.19
N ILE A 980 -128.33 -10.42 27.04
CA ILE A 980 -129.39 -10.17 26.05
C ILE A 980 -129.95 -11.49 25.47
N ARG A 981 -129.10 -12.48 25.18
CA ARG A 981 -129.55 -13.81 24.68
C ARG A 981 -130.32 -14.58 25.75
N GLU A 982 -129.83 -14.59 26.98
CA GLU A 982 -130.50 -15.24 28.11
C GLU A 982 -131.90 -14.64 28.35
N LEU A 983 -132.03 -13.30 28.30
CA LEU A 983 -133.33 -12.64 28.39
C LEU A 983 -134.24 -12.93 27.18
N LYS A 984 -133.73 -12.91 25.95
CA LYS A 984 -134.51 -13.28 24.76
C LYS A 984 -135.06 -14.70 24.85
N LYS A 985 -134.27 -15.67 25.31
CA LYS A 985 -134.75 -17.05 25.49
C LYS A 985 -135.82 -17.13 26.59
N MET A 986 -135.68 -16.36 27.68
CA MET A 986 -136.74 -16.21 28.68
C MET A 986 -138.02 -15.55 28.14
N GLN A 987 -137.91 -14.60 27.21
CA GLN A 987 -139.04 -13.97 26.53
C GLN A 987 -139.76 -14.96 25.60
N ARG A 988 -139.02 -15.68 24.74
CA ARG A 988 -139.58 -16.75 23.88
C ARG A 988 -140.32 -17.80 24.69
N ASN A 989 -139.77 -18.24 25.82
CA ASN A 989 -140.40 -19.24 26.69
C ASN A 989 -141.75 -18.74 27.25
N LYS A 990 -141.90 -17.44 27.58
CA LYS A 990 -143.21 -16.85 27.95
C LYS A 990 -144.19 -16.88 26.77
N ASP A 991 -143.73 -16.54 25.57
CA ASP A 991 -144.58 -16.46 24.39
C ASP A 991 -145.04 -17.83 23.85
N ALA A 992 -144.22 -18.87 23.99
CA ALA A 992 -144.55 -20.25 23.61
C ALA A 992 -145.70 -20.83 24.45
N HIS A 993 -145.73 -20.54 25.76
CA HIS A 993 -146.73 -21.04 26.72
C HIS A 993 -148.14 -20.45 26.57
N LYS A 994 -148.46 -19.74 25.50
CA LYS A 994 -149.83 -19.31 25.21
C LYS A 994 -150.74 -20.53 25.05
N THR A 995 -151.87 -20.55 25.75
CA THR A 995 -152.76 -21.74 25.84
C THR A 995 -153.45 -22.11 24.52
N SER A 996 -153.25 -21.32 23.47
CA SER A 996 -153.67 -21.61 22.08
C SER A 996 -152.59 -22.38 21.32
N THR A 997 -151.33 -21.90 21.33
CA THR A 997 -150.20 -22.54 20.63
C THR A 997 -149.94 -23.94 21.16
N HIS A 998 -149.95 -24.13 22.49
CA HIS A 998 -149.72 -25.44 23.08
C HIS A 998 -150.80 -26.46 22.69
N LYS A 999 -152.07 -26.05 22.61
CA LYS A 999 -153.16 -26.92 22.11
C LYS A 999 -152.98 -27.29 20.64
N ALA A 1000 -152.53 -26.34 19.82
CA ALA A 1000 -152.22 -26.60 18.40
C ALA A 1000 -151.00 -27.53 18.25
N GLN A 1001 -149.95 -27.36 19.06
CA GLN A 1001 -148.77 -28.24 19.09
C GLN A 1001 -149.13 -29.67 19.52
N THR A 1002 -149.87 -29.87 20.62
CA THR A 1002 -150.31 -31.21 21.06
C THR A 1002 -151.22 -31.87 20.02
N LEU A 1003 -152.09 -31.10 19.34
CA LEU A 1003 -152.92 -31.62 18.25
C LEU A 1003 -152.07 -32.00 17.02
N ALA A 1004 -151.10 -31.17 16.64
CA ALA A 1004 -150.21 -31.43 15.52
C ALA A 1004 -149.31 -32.66 15.77
N ALA A 1005 -148.72 -32.79 16.97
CA ALA A 1005 -147.94 -33.97 17.37
C ALA A 1005 -148.80 -35.26 17.31
N SER A 1006 -150.05 -35.18 17.78
CA SER A 1006 -151.02 -36.29 17.71
C SER A 1006 -151.41 -36.66 16.26
N ILE A 1007 -151.58 -35.68 15.37
CA ILE A 1007 -151.90 -35.91 13.95
C ILE A 1007 -150.68 -36.44 13.16
N LEU A 1008 -149.48 -35.95 13.46
CA LEU A 1008 -148.23 -36.32 12.78
C LEU A 1008 -147.56 -37.56 13.40
N ASN A 1009 -148.05 -38.04 14.54
CA ASN A 1009 -147.58 -39.21 15.28
C ASN A 1009 -146.07 -39.16 15.62
N ILE A 1010 -145.60 -37.97 16.00
CA ILE A 1010 -144.25 -37.66 16.50
C ILE A 1010 -144.32 -37.17 17.95
N SER A 1011 -143.22 -37.23 18.70
CA SER A 1011 -143.23 -36.74 20.08
C SER A 1011 -143.36 -35.22 20.13
N GLN A 1012 -143.87 -34.69 21.25
CA GLN A 1012 -143.97 -33.24 21.44
C GLN A 1012 -142.58 -32.57 21.41
N ALA A 1013 -141.53 -33.27 21.86
CA ALA A 1013 -140.16 -32.76 21.80
C ALA A 1013 -139.63 -32.73 20.35
N ASP A 1014 -139.88 -33.77 19.55
CA ASP A 1014 -139.42 -33.84 18.15
C ASP A 1014 -140.08 -32.73 17.31
N LEU A 1015 -141.37 -32.45 17.55
CA LEU A 1015 -142.08 -31.34 16.91
C LEU A 1015 -141.55 -29.97 17.36
N GLU A 1016 -141.15 -29.83 18.62
CA GLU A 1016 -140.58 -28.58 19.14
C GLU A 1016 -139.16 -28.33 18.57
N GLU A 1017 -138.32 -29.36 18.47
CA GLU A 1017 -136.99 -29.32 17.82
C GLU A 1017 -137.09 -28.96 16.32
N ILE A 1018 -138.05 -29.54 15.58
CA ILE A 1018 -138.27 -29.20 14.16
C ILE A 1018 -138.76 -27.75 13.96
N LEU A 1019 -139.38 -27.15 14.97
CA LEU A 1019 -139.89 -25.77 14.91
C LEU A 1019 -138.89 -24.70 15.40
N ASP A 1020 -137.88 -25.05 16.21
CA ASP A 1020 -136.94 -24.10 16.86
C ASP A 1020 -135.85 -23.53 15.91
N THR A 1021 -136.23 -23.27 14.66
CA THR A 1021 -135.38 -22.71 13.59
C THR A 1021 -134.83 -21.30 13.88
N GLU A 1022 -135.31 -20.60 14.92
CA GLU A 1022 -134.73 -19.32 15.34
C GLU A 1022 -133.42 -19.48 16.13
N ASP A 1023 -133.23 -20.58 16.87
CA ASP A 1023 -132.02 -20.76 17.70
C ASP A 1023 -130.77 -20.99 16.82
N GLU A 1024 -130.92 -21.56 15.61
CA GLU A 1024 -129.83 -21.62 14.60
C GLU A 1024 -129.48 -20.22 14.06
N VAL A 1025 -130.47 -19.38 13.78
CA VAL A 1025 -130.26 -17.98 13.31
C VAL A 1025 -129.60 -17.12 14.41
N GLU A 1026 -129.91 -17.33 15.69
CA GLU A 1026 -129.19 -16.68 16.78
C GLU A 1026 -127.80 -17.28 17.01
N LEU A 1027 -127.59 -18.58 16.76
CA LEU A 1027 -126.25 -19.18 16.74
C LEU A 1027 -125.36 -18.53 15.67
N GLU A 1028 -125.85 -18.35 14.43
CA GLU A 1028 -125.12 -17.66 13.36
C GLU A 1028 -124.75 -16.22 13.73
N ARG A 1029 -125.71 -15.44 14.27
CA ARG A 1029 -125.43 -14.08 14.75
C ARG A 1029 -124.30 -14.06 15.77
N THR A 1030 -124.23 -15.04 16.68
CA THR A 1030 -123.14 -15.10 17.67
C THR A 1030 -121.78 -15.50 17.08
N LYS A 1031 -121.74 -16.24 15.97
CA LYS A 1031 -120.51 -16.49 15.22
C LYS A 1031 -120.01 -15.18 14.60
N VAL A 1032 -120.89 -14.42 13.94
CA VAL A 1032 -120.57 -13.12 13.31
C VAL A 1032 -120.09 -12.10 14.36
N ASP A 1033 -120.80 -11.96 15.48
CA ASP A 1033 -120.39 -11.10 16.60
C ASP A 1033 -118.98 -11.45 17.13
N ALA A 1034 -118.67 -12.75 17.24
CA ALA A 1034 -117.36 -13.22 17.68
C ALA A 1034 -116.26 -13.01 16.63
N GLU A 1035 -116.58 -13.09 15.33
CA GLU A 1035 -115.65 -12.75 14.24
C GLU A 1035 -115.32 -11.25 14.26
N ASN A 1036 -116.33 -10.39 14.36
CA ASN A 1036 -116.17 -8.93 14.47
C ASN A 1036 -115.33 -8.51 15.69
N ASP A 1037 -115.45 -9.22 16.82
CA ASP A 1037 -114.61 -8.96 17.99
C ASP A 1037 -113.14 -9.39 17.78
N LYS A 1038 -112.87 -10.49 17.06
CA LYS A 1038 -111.51 -10.91 16.68
C LYS A 1038 -110.87 -9.89 15.72
N GLU A 1039 -111.60 -9.44 14.71
CA GLU A 1039 -111.09 -8.44 13.76
C GLU A 1039 -110.76 -7.12 14.45
N TRP A 1040 -111.60 -6.68 15.39
CA TRP A 1040 -111.33 -5.49 16.20
C TRP A 1040 -110.10 -5.66 17.09
N LEU A 1041 -109.91 -6.81 17.77
CA LEU A 1041 -108.67 -7.10 18.51
C LEU A 1041 -107.43 -7.02 17.61
N LEU A 1042 -107.49 -7.62 16.43
CA LEU A 1042 -106.38 -7.63 15.46
C LEU A 1042 -106.09 -6.23 14.89
N TYR A 1043 -107.12 -5.39 14.74
CA TYR A 1043 -106.96 -4.00 14.35
C TYR A 1043 -106.27 -3.18 15.45
N ILE A 1044 -106.71 -3.32 16.70
CA ILE A 1044 -106.04 -2.70 17.86
C ILE A 1044 -104.59 -3.16 17.99
N GLN A 1045 -104.30 -4.46 17.81
CA GLN A 1045 -102.94 -4.99 17.87
C GLN A 1045 -102.05 -4.38 16.79
N LYS A 1046 -102.54 -4.29 15.54
CA LYS A 1046 -101.82 -3.63 14.43
C LYS A 1046 -101.60 -2.12 14.66
N LEU A 1047 -102.50 -1.45 15.38
CA LEU A 1047 -102.29 -0.05 15.79
C LEU A 1047 -101.21 0.11 16.86
N LEU A 1048 -101.06 -0.86 17.77
CA LEU A 1048 -99.99 -0.88 18.78
C LEU A 1048 -98.63 -1.31 18.23
N GLU A 1049 -98.61 -2.10 17.16
CA GLU A 1049 -97.39 -2.52 16.43
C GLU A 1049 -97.01 -1.52 15.32
N GLY A 1050 -97.84 -0.52 15.06
CA GLY A 1050 -97.65 0.50 14.03
C GLY A 1050 -96.88 1.74 14.50
N GLN A 1051 -96.26 2.45 13.55
CA GLN A 1051 -95.61 3.74 13.84
C GLN A 1051 -96.63 4.87 14.08
N LEU A 1052 -96.20 5.87 14.87
CA LEU A 1052 -97.00 7.02 15.26
C LEU A 1052 -97.52 7.84 14.05
N PRO A 1053 -98.71 8.48 14.15
CA PRO A 1053 -99.53 8.63 15.35
C PRO A 1053 -100.68 7.61 15.45
N PHE A 1054 -100.54 6.58 16.31
CA PHE A 1054 -101.60 5.59 16.52
C PHE A 1054 -102.69 6.04 17.51
N ALA A 1055 -102.39 7.00 18.41
CA ALA A 1055 -103.25 7.32 19.56
C ALA A 1055 -104.65 7.83 19.18
N SER A 1056 -104.80 8.58 18.09
CA SER A 1056 -106.10 9.04 17.57
C SER A 1056 -106.96 7.89 17.04
N TYR A 1057 -106.36 6.99 16.25
CA TYR A 1057 -107.04 5.81 15.71
C TYR A 1057 -107.40 4.80 16.82
N LEU A 1058 -106.51 4.62 17.79
CA LEU A 1058 -106.76 3.80 18.98
C LEU A 1058 -107.94 4.34 19.80
N LEU A 1059 -107.99 5.66 20.05
CA LEU A 1059 -109.12 6.29 20.74
C LEU A 1059 -110.43 6.09 19.96
N GLN A 1060 -110.41 6.25 18.64
CA GLN A 1060 -111.59 6.04 17.80
C GLN A 1060 -112.08 4.58 17.85
N ALA A 1061 -111.17 3.61 17.73
CA ALA A 1061 -111.49 2.18 17.79
C ALA A 1061 -112.03 1.74 19.17
N VAL A 1062 -111.53 2.33 20.27
CA VAL A 1062 -112.03 2.11 21.62
C VAL A 1062 -113.42 2.76 21.82
N LEU A 1063 -113.61 3.99 21.34
CA LEU A 1063 -114.92 4.66 21.37
C LEU A 1063 -115.99 3.91 20.56
N GLU A 1064 -115.62 3.23 19.49
CA GLU A 1064 -116.54 2.40 18.69
C GLU A 1064 -117.12 1.24 19.52
N LYS A 1065 -116.29 0.46 20.22
CA LYS A 1065 -116.77 -0.62 21.11
C LYS A 1065 -117.50 -0.10 22.36
N ILE A 1066 -117.13 1.07 22.89
CA ILE A 1066 -117.90 1.71 23.97
C ILE A 1066 -119.31 2.10 23.48
N ASN A 1067 -119.45 2.60 22.25
CA ASN A 1067 -120.74 2.88 21.64
C ASN A 1067 -121.53 1.59 21.30
N GLU A 1068 -120.84 0.50 20.93
CA GLU A 1068 -121.49 -0.82 20.79
C GLU A 1068 -122.05 -1.29 22.15
N LYS A 1069 -121.23 -1.27 23.22
CA LYS A 1069 -121.66 -1.60 24.59
C LYS A 1069 -122.89 -0.77 24.99
N LYS A 1070 -122.89 0.54 24.72
CA LYS A 1070 -124.02 1.41 25.01
C LYS A 1070 -125.30 0.96 24.29
N LYS A 1071 -125.25 0.73 22.97
CA LYS A 1071 -126.41 0.24 22.18
C LYS A 1071 -126.93 -1.10 22.70
N LEU A 1072 -126.02 -2.02 23.06
CA LEU A 1072 -126.39 -3.31 23.65
C LEU A 1072 -127.07 -3.14 25.02
N VAL A 1073 -126.57 -2.25 25.88
CA VAL A 1073 -127.21 -1.94 27.17
C VAL A 1073 -128.59 -1.29 26.98
N GLU A 1074 -128.78 -0.44 25.97
CA GLU A 1074 -130.09 0.12 25.61
C GLU A 1074 -131.07 -0.99 25.17
N VAL A 1075 -130.63 -1.92 24.32
CA VAL A 1075 -131.41 -3.10 23.89
C VAL A 1075 -131.72 -4.05 25.06
N TYR A 1076 -130.78 -4.24 25.98
CA TYR A 1076 -130.99 -5.00 27.21
C TYR A 1076 -132.11 -4.37 28.06
N PHE A 1077 -132.09 -3.05 28.26
CA PHE A 1077 -133.12 -2.35 29.03
C PHE A 1077 -134.49 -2.31 28.35
N THR A 1078 -134.60 -2.33 27.01
CA THR A 1078 -135.90 -2.52 26.35
C THR A 1078 -136.44 -3.92 26.58
N ILE A 1079 -135.62 -4.96 26.40
CA ILE A 1079 -136.03 -6.36 26.60
C ILE A 1079 -136.44 -6.61 28.07
N VAL A 1080 -135.71 -6.05 29.05
CA VAL A 1080 -136.10 -6.11 30.48
C VAL A 1080 -137.46 -5.44 30.75
N LYS A 1081 -137.80 -4.37 30.02
CA LYS A 1081 -139.12 -3.72 30.14
C LYS A 1081 -140.22 -4.56 29.52
N ASP A 1082 -139.99 -5.16 28.36
CA ASP A 1082 -140.97 -5.99 27.66
C ASP A 1082 -141.23 -7.34 28.36
N ILE A 1083 -140.29 -7.80 29.20
CA ILE A 1083 -140.41 -9.02 30.02
C ILE A 1083 -141.18 -8.80 31.34
N ARG A 1084 -141.31 -7.55 31.82
CA ARG A 1084 -141.88 -7.24 33.15
C ARG A 1084 -143.40 -7.06 33.12
#